data_AF-A0A315VES2-F1
#
_entry.id   AF-A0A315VES2-F1
#
_cell.length_a   1.000
_cell.length_b   1.000
_cell.length_c   1.000
_cell.angle_alpha   90.00
_cell.angle_beta   90.00
_cell.angle_gamma   90.00
#
_symmetry.space_group_name_H-M   'P 1'
#
loop_
_entity.id
_entity.type
_entity.pdbx_description
1 polymer ?
#
loop_
_entity_poly.entity_id
_entity_poly.type
_entity_poly.pdbx_seq_one_letter_code
_entity_poly.pdbx_strand_id
1 'polypeptide(L)'
;MQHSSDHLFTTGTTPAILHSIACAGRTGGAAVMLGNLAGVDEGKPGLDEGFLSAQHDNEPPLESPADDSSPSPSSVQSTSKNSPTDSSTSGISNGPSTPSSDTLSFSPASSPQTTANVSIPLQSSSSPFDTDCSRKLISQIQRSLSQESLLDELESELLACGLSESESRGKGKESSPVNGLPADQEGCMDVFEKCVQYKYTQQEKAIQRLLEENKRHQELILGICSEKDNMKEELKKRAETEKQHMSSIKKLEGRVEELLKELKESREKLIHQEQSAKAALQQLHRETTHRIEQVNKKCDEARQEKEAMVMKYVRGEKEALDLRRDKESLEKRLREALKEVDRQALRGNQLAQEKGRLQQLYDAKEGEVGRLTREGEKLKEEINSHLIKVRWAQNKLKSEADAHKETKDKLRETTSKLAQAKEETEQIRKNCQDMIRTYQESEELRSNELDAKLKETKGELEKHKQEQTDQLEMHRVKAKELEDLKKSYKESIDELETLRTKCLEDERPRWEDELTKYREIINRQKAEIGRQREKLEEVTALQGQHERDKQEITSLQEEVESLTSQMTDLQRDVQGSREREAELLGFTEKLSSKNAHLQSESNALQSQLDQVSRSFTELQAKLEETSRFLEDKSRQLKQEEVMRGQEVEGLQEERAALQTEVAQLTTRVEELRDELVTQKRKQAANIKDLTKQLTQARKKLEQVENGGCDRDASSMGSRSSSSGSLNARQGGSSSVEERSPESQSGPSVMVVDSFPEVDKAVLVDRIVRLQKALARKQEKIEFMEDHIKQLVEEIRKKTKIIQSYVLREESGALSSEASDINKAHLSRRGGIMASLYTSHPADSGLTLDLSLEINRKLQAVLEDTLLKNITLKNTKRSCSSSLCHISPEDRRMLQLLKQNIDDSENLQTLGSEIEKLIKQQKNPADGVRKK
;
A
#
# COMPACT_ATOMS: atom_id res chain seq x y z
N MET A 1 -18.84 40.70 59.01
CA MET A 1 -17.87 41.66 58.44
C MET A 1 -18.57 42.24 57.21
N GLN A 2 -19.01 43.50 57.13
CA GLN A 2 -18.34 44.79 57.41
C GLN A 2 -17.16 45.04 56.44
N HIS A 3 -16.94 46.20 55.78
CA HIS A 3 -17.68 47.48 55.54
C HIS A 3 -17.01 48.14 54.30
N SER A 4 -17.53 49.09 53.52
CA SER A 4 -18.84 49.80 53.37
C SER A 4 -18.91 50.37 51.93
N SER A 5 -20.08 50.57 51.30
CA SER A 5 -20.87 51.83 51.23
C SER A 5 -20.08 53.14 51.03
N ASP A 6 -20.37 53.87 49.95
CA ASP A 6 -20.67 55.32 49.99
C ASP A 6 -21.42 55.81 48.73
N HIS A 7 -22.19 56.89 48.85
CA HIS A 7 -23.20 57.31 47.87
C HIS A 7 -23.50 58.83 48.00
N LEU A 8 -23.43 59.63 46.91
CA LEU A 8 -24.03 60.98 46.75
C LEU A 8 -23.84 61.42 45.28
N PHE A 9 -24.85 61.67 44.43
CA PHE A 9 -25.90 62.71 44.41
C PHE A 9 -25.40 64.17 44.37
N THR A 10 -25.60 64.87 43.25
CA THR A 10 -26.65 65.93 43.11
C THR A 10 -26.72 66.58 41.71
N THR A 11 -27.96 66.87 41.27
CA THR A 11 -28.44 67.97 40.37
C THR A 11 -27.71 68.35 39.06
N GLY A 12 -28.50 68.49 37.98
CA GLY A 12 -28.13 69.24 36.76
C GLY A 12 -29.03 70.46 36.52
N THR A 13 -28.66 71.32 35.56
CA THR A 13 -29.49 72.48 35.13
C THR A 13 -29.25 72.81 33.66
N THR A 14 -30.31 73.11 32.93
CA THR A 14 -30.36 73.59 31.52
C THR A 14 -31.17 74.90 31.48
N PRO A 15 -31.35 75.62 30.35
CA PRO A 15 -30.78 75.52 28.99
C PRO A 15 -30.25 76.89 28.46
N ALA A 16 -30.14 77.05 27.13
CA ALA A 16 -30.44 78.30 26.37
C ALA A 16 -29.34 79.41 26.30
N ILE A 17 -29.23 80.32 25.30
CA ILE A 17 -29.84 80.52 23.94
C ILE A 17 -29.03 81.62 23.16
N LEU A 18 -29.26 81.85 21.84
CA LEU A 18 -28.76 82.97 20.96
C LEU A 18 -27.22 82.96 20.61
N HIS A 19 -26.70 83.49 19.47
CA HIS A 19 -27.23 83.68 18.10
C HIS A 19 -26.12 84.14 17.09
N SER A 20 -26.43 84.11 15.78
CA SER A 20 -25.99 85.07 14.72
C SER A 20 -24.56 85.12 14.10
N ILE A 21 -24.53 84.84 12.77
CA ILE A 21 -24.15 85.75 11.64
C ILE A 21 -22.74 85.71 10.95
N ALA A 22 -22.80 85.88 9.61
CA ALA A 22 -21.76 86.14 8.58
C ALA A 22 -20.81 84.97 8.21
N CYS A 23 -20.83 84.40 6.99
CA CYS A 23 -20.53 84.93 5.62
C CYS A 23 -19.01 85.11 5.35
N ALA A 24 -18.40 84.68 4.22
CA ALA A 24 -18.79 83.92 3.01
C ALA A 24 -17.49 83.40 2.32
N GLY A 25 -17.43 82.56 1.27
CA GLY A 25 -18.41 81.78 0.49
C GLY A 25 -17.83 81.34 -0.89
N ARG A 26 -18.49 80.39 -1.59
CA ARG A 26 -18.19 79.85 -2.96
C ARG A 26 -16.90 78.99 -3.10
N THR A 27 -16.74 78.05 -4.05
CA THR A 27 -17.57 77.66 -5.23
C THR A 27 -17.42 76.17 -5.61
N GLY A 28 -18.48 75.54 -6.15
CA GLY A 28 -18.45 74.30 -6.93
C GLY A 28 -18.40 72.98 -6.14
N GLY A 29 -19.03 71.88 -6.57
CA GLY A 29 -19.96 71.69 -7.71
C GLY A 29 -20.04 70.23 -8.15
N ALA A 30 -21.09 69.49 -7.76
CA ALA A 30 -21.25 68.05 -8.02
C ALA A 30 -22.64 67.71 -8.61
N ALA A 31 -22.76 66.56 -9.30
CA ALA A 31 -23.84 66.30 -10.24
C ALA A 31 -24.85 65.20 -9.84
N VAL A 32 -26.14 65.53 -10.01
CA VAL A 32 -27.23 64.73 -10.62
C VAL A 32 -27.26 63.20 -10.40
N MET A 33 -27.84 62.79 -9.26
CA MET A 33 -29.12 62.06 -9.12
C MET A 33 -29.73 61.16 -10.24
N LEU A 34 -30.40 60.09 -9.75
CA LEU A 34 -31.49 59.26 -10.34
C LEU A 34 -31.14 58.17 -11.39
N GLY A 35 -31.80 57.00 -11.40
CA GLY A 35 -32.93 56.56 -10.56
C GLY A 35 -33.26 55.04 -10.58
N ASN A 36 -34.35 54.68 -9.91
CA ASN A 36 -34.82 53.30 -9.59
C ASN A 36 -35.49 52.60 -10.81
N LEU A 37 -35.74 51.27 -10.85
CA LEU A 37 -36.75 50.52 -10.06
C LEU A 37 -36.74 48.99 -10.35
N ALA A 38 -37.13 48.17 -9.34
CA ALA A 38 -37.63 46.77 -9.38
C ALA A 38 -36.75 45.63 -10.00
N GLY A 39 -36.82 44.37 -9.55
CA GLY A 39 -37.41 43.82 -8.31
C GLY A 39 -37.91 42.36 -8.43
N VAL A 40 -37.63 41.51 -7.43
CA VAL A 40 -38.11 40.09 -7.27
C VAL A 40 -37.44 39.13 -8.30
N ASP A 41 -37.08 37.86 -8.03
CA ASP A 41 -37.53 36.86 -7.03
C ASP A 41 -36.37 36.00 -6.42
N GLU A 42 -36.67 35.13 -5.44
CA GLU A 42 -35.75 34.10 -4.92
C GLU A 42 -35.86 32.75 -5.65
N GLY A 43 -34.78 31.94 -5.65
CA GLY A 43 -34.82 30.58 -6.22
C GLY A 43 -33.50 29.80 -6.13
N LYS A 44 -33.35 28.96 -5.09
CA LYS A 44 -32.34 27.89 -4.96
C LYS A 44 -33.02 26.52 -5.04
N PRO A 45 -32.29 25.40 -5.22
CA PRO A 45 -31.12 25.18 -6.09
C PRO A 45 -31.30 23.92 -6.96
N GLY A 46 -30.34 23.62 -7.86
CA GLY A 46 -30.30 22.36 -8.60
C GLY A 46 -28.87 21.81 -8.72
N LEU A 47 -28.71 20.50 -8.56
CA LEU A 47 -27.49 19.74 -8.84
C LEU A 47 -27.67 18.98 -10.14
N ASP A 48 -26.61 18.83 -10.94
CA ASP A 48 -26.24 17.51 -11.47
C ASP A 48 -24.81 17.46 -12.01
N GLU A 49 -24.25 16.25 -12.11
CA GLU A 49 -23.04 15.96 -12.90
C GLU A 49 -23.41 15.52 -14.33
N GLY A 50 -22.50 15.65 -15.30
CA GLY A 50 -22.79 15.18 -16.67
C GLY A 50 -21.63 15.28 -17.66
N PHE A 51 -20.92 14.16 -17.88
CA PHE A 51 -19.96 13.99 -18.98
C PHE A 51 -20.64 14.10 -20.37
N LEU A 52 -19.88 14.54 -21.37
CA LEU A 52 -20.22 14.38 -22.80
C LEU A 52 -19.02 13.85 -23.60
N SER A 53 -19.26 12.86 -24.47
CA SER A 53 -18.35 12.45 -25.55
C SER A 53 -19.10 11.61 -26.60
N ALA A 54 -18.78 11.83 -27.89
CA ALA A 54 -19.14 11.06 -29.11
C ALA A 54 -20.56 10.42 -29.21
N GLN A 55 -21.50 10.94 -30.01
CA GLN A 55 -21.59 10.93 -31.49
C GLN A 55 -21.91 9.56 -32.16
N HIS A 56 -23.15 9.46 -32.69
CA HIS A 56 -23.58 8.86 -33.98
C HIS A 56 -23.32 7.33 -34.26
N ASP A 57 -24.17 6.59 -34.99
CA ASP A 57 -25.32 7.02 -35.82
C ASP A 57 -26.40 5.93 -36.07
N ASN A 58 -27.56 6.38 -36.57
CA ASN A 58 -28.65 5.65 -37.26
C ASN A 58 -29.75 4.87 -36.49
N GLU A 59 -30.95 5.02 -37.07
CA GLU A 59 -32.34 4.75 -36.63
C GLU A 59 -32.99 3.73 -37.63
N PRO A 60 -34.33 3.42 -37.68
CA PRO A 60 -35.46 3.69 -36.78
C PRO A 60 -36.29 2.39 -36.45
N PRO A 61 -37.64 2.33 -36.32
CA PRO A 61 -38.26 1.98 -35.02
C PRO A 61 -39.36 0.89 -35.05
N LEU A 62 -40.00 0.59 -33.90
CA LEU A 62 -41.47 0.59 -33.72
C LEU A 62 -41.93 0.21 -32.28
N GLU A 63 -42.85 1.03 -31.76
CA GLU A 63 -43.97 0.79 -30.82
C GLU A 63 -43.91 -0.28 -29.69
N SER A 64 -43.86 0.23 -28.45
CA SER A 64 -44.76 0.03 -27.28
C SER A 64 -46.04 -0.84 -27.45
N PRO A 65 -46.71 -1.36 -26.36
CA PRO A 65 -46.77 -0.76 -25.00
C PRO A 65 -46.88 -1.73 -23.78
N ALA A 66 -47.03 -1.13 -22.58
CA ALA A 66 -47.87 -1.56 -21.43
C ALA A 66 -47.65 -2.96 -20.78
N ASP A 67 -47.97 -3.25 -19.52
CA ASP A 67 -48.38 -2.55 -18.27
C ASP A 67 -48.31 -3.66 -17.17
N ASP A 68 -48.35 -3.48 -15.84
CA ASP A 68 -48.20 -2.37 -14.88
C ASP A 68 -48.13 -3.07 -13.47
N SER A 69 -48.04 -2.31 -12.37
CA SER A 69 -48.49 -2.70 -11.02
C SER A 69 -47.70 -3.79 -10.26
N SER A 70 -46.79 -3.27 -9.44
CA SER A 70 -46.44 -3.75 -8.08
C SER A 70 -47.69 -3.94 -7.17
N PRO A 71 -47.64 -4.51 -5.92
CA PRO A 71 -46.45 -4.59 -5.06
C PRO A 71 -46.28 -5.83 -4.16
N SER A 72 -45.20 -5.76 -3.36
CA SER A 72 -44.87 -6.50 -2.13
C SER A 72 -45.93 -6.28 -1.00
N PRO A 73 -45.79 -6.80 0.26
CA PRO A 73 -44.65 -7.51 0.87
C PRO A 73 -44.94 -8.68 1.85
N SER A 74 -43.86 -9.33 2.31
CA SER A 74 -43.75 -10.06 3.60
C SER A 74 -44.56 -11.38 3.74
N SER A 75 -44.32 -12.28 4.70
CA SER A 75 -43.34 -12.29 5.81
C SER A 75 -42.96 -13.73 6.23
N VAL A 76 -42.17 -13.83 7.31
CA VAL A 76 -41.86 -15.05 8.11
C VAL A 76 -43.11 -15.90 8.47
N GLN A 77 -43.04 -17.20 8.84
CA GLN A 77 -41.98 -17.90 9.59
C GLN A 77 -42.04 -19.46 9.52
N SER A 78 -40.90 -20.10 9.76
CA SER A 78 -40.66 -21.45 10.32
C SER A 78 -41.77 -22.53 10.36
N THR A 79 -41.46 -23.72 9.83
CA THR A 79 -41.19 -25.00 10.56
C THR A 79 -41.01 -26.12 9.51
N SER A 80 -40.43 -27.31 9.73
CA SER A 80 -39.41 -27.88 10.62
C SER A 80 -39.49 -29.41 10.39
N LYS A 81 -38.34 -30.10 10.30
CA LYS A 81 -38.14 -31.57 10.47
C LYS A 81 -38.46 -32.58 9.33
N ASN A 82 -37.50 -33.52 9.21
CA ASN A 82 -37.60 -34.93 8.82
C ASN A 82 -37.63 -35.36 7.32
N SER A 83 -36.44 -35.35 6.71
CA SER A 83 -35.68 -36.54 6.22
C SER A 83 -36.29 -37.97 6.35
N PRO A 84 -35.72 -38.99 5.66
CA PRO A 84 -35.25 -39.04 4.25
C PRO A 84 -35.51 -40.40 3.53
N THR A 85 -35.68 -40.44 2.21
CA THR A 85 -35.40 -41.66 1.42
C THR A 85 -35.14 -41.42 -0.08
N ASP A 86 -34.49 -42.40 -0.70
CA ASP A 86 -33.97 -42.43 -2.07
C ASP A 86 -35.03 -42.52 -3.19
N SER A 87 -34.49 -42.54 -4.42
CA SER A 87 -35.11 -42.95 -5.69
C SER A 87 -36.00 -41.92 -6.40
N SER A 88 -36.09 -41.90 -7.73
CA SER A 88 -35.30 -42.45 -8.87
C SER A 88 -36.00 -41.96 -10.15
N THR A 89 -35.39 -42.05 -11.34
CA THR A 89 -36.05 -41.87 -12.68
C THR A 89 -36.67 -40.48 -12.96
N SER A 90 -37.05 -40.06 -14.18
CA SER A 90 -36.53 -40.29 -15.56
C SER A 90 -37.24 -39.32 -16.53
N GLY A 91 -36.63 -38.98 -17.68
CA GLY A 91 -37.25 -38.18 -18.76
C GLY A 91 -36.30 -37.09 -19.29
N ILE A 92 -35.72 -37.08 -20.50
CA ILE A 92 -36.21 -37.43 -21.86
C ILE A 92 -37.32 -36.43 -22.24
N SER A 93 -37.16 -35.40 -23.08
CA SER A 93 -36.52 -35.26 -24.41
C SER A 93 -36.56 -33.75 -24.83
N ASN A 94 -36.14 -33.22 -25.99
CA ASN A 94 -35.69 -33.72 -27.30
C ASN A 94 -34.60 -32.77 -27.88
N GLY A 95 -33.89 -33.18 -28.94
CA GLY A 95 -32.93 -32.34 -29.69
C GLY A 95 -33.57 -31.47 -30.80
N PRO A 96 -32.88 -31.13 -31.92
CA PRO A 96 -31.62 -31.71 -32.43
C PRO A 96 -30.56 -30.71 -32.97
N SER A 97 -29.35 -31.22 -33.26
CA SER A 97 -28.68 -31.11 -34.58
C SER A 97 -27.41 -31.98 -34.65
N THR A 98 -26.99 -32.37 -35.86
CA THR A 98 -25.89 -33.31 -36.18
C THR A 98 -24.85 -32.59 -37.08
N PRO A 99 -23.82 -33.23 -37.72
CA PRO A 99 -23.32 -34.62 -37.67
C PRO A 99 -21.77 -34.79 -37.59
N SER A 100 -21.27 -36.01 -37.32
CA SER A 100 -20.30 -36.74 -38.19
C SER A 100 -19.74 -38.07 -37.60
N SER A 101 -19.68 -39.09 -38.46
CA SER A 101 -18.80 -40.29 -38.54
C SER A 101 -18.26 -41.07 -37.31
N ASP A 102 -18.65 -42.36 -37.29
CA ASP A 102 -17.79 -43.58 -37.26
C ASP A 102 -16.98 -44.02 -36.00
N THR A 103 -16.68 -45.31 -35.77
CA THR A 103 -17.42 -46.58 -36.04
C THR A 103 -16.84 -47.72 -35.18
N LEU A 104 -17.70 -48.35 -34.35
CA LEU A 104 -17.69 -49.71 -33.75
C LEU A 104 -16.44 -50.37 -33.09
N SER A 105 -16.74 -51.14 -32.03
CA SER A 105 -15.92 -52.27 -31.53
C SER A 105 -16.79 -53.52 -31.31
N PHE A 106 -16.23 -54.71 -31.58
CA PHE A 106 -16.88 -56.04 -31.58
C PHE A 106 -17.56 -56.44 -30.25
N SER A 107 -18.55 -57.35 -30.20
CA SER A 107 -18.42 -58.82 -30.39
C SER A 107 -19.79 -59.53 -30.21
N PRO A 108 -19.92 -60.88 -30.28
CA PRO A 108 -19.55 -61.80 -31.37
C PRO A 108 -20.66 -62.85 -31.72
N ALA A 109 -20.68 -63.39 -32.95
CA ALA A 109 -21.36 -64.66 -33.25
C ALA A 109 -20.79 -65.35 -34.51
N SER A 110 -20.66 -66.68 -34.45
CA SER A 110 -20.38 -67.57 -35.60
C SER A 110 -21.70 -67.91 -36.34
N SER A 111 -21.76 -68.37 -37.59
CA SER A 111 -20.74 -68.80 -38.56
C SER A 111 -21.15 -68.37 -39.98
N PRO A 112 -20.21 -68.27 -40.95
CA PRO A 112 -20.55 -67.90 -42.33
C PRO A 112 -21.20 -69.06 -43.10
N GLN A 113 -22.25 -68.76 -43.86
CA GLN A 113 -22.59 -69.52 -45.07
C GLN A 113 -21.67 -69.08 -46.22
N THR A 114 -21.20 -70.00 -47.07
CA THR A 114 -21.33 -69.96 -48.55
C THR A 114 -20.51 -71.07 -49.25
N THR A 115 -20.79 -71.25 -50.55
CA THR A 115 -20.05 -72.06 -51.55
C THR A 115 -19.95 -73.57 -51.33
N ALA A 116 -20.88 -74.31 -51.96
CA ALA A 116 -20.71 -75.72 -52.34
C ALA A 116 -21.51 -76.05 -53.62
N ASN A 117 -21.10 -75.50 -54.77
CA ASN A 117 -21.68 -75.82 -56.07
C ASN A 117 -21.03 -77.10 -56.65
N VAL A 118 -21.51 -78.27 -56.26
CA VAL A 118 -21.14 -79.56 -56.88
C VAL A 118 -22.36 -80.45 -57.03
N SER A 119 -22.81 -80.64 -58.27
CA SER A 119 -23.88 -81.58 -58.62
C SER A 119 -23.33 -82.98 -58.83
N ILE A 120 -23.73 -83.95 -58.00
CA ILE A 120 -23.55 -85.40 -58.28
C ILE A 120 -24.90 -86.10 -58.11
N PRO A 121 -25.30 -87.06 -58.98
CA PRO A 121 -26.69 -87.52 -59.05
C PRO A 121 -27.06 -88.49 -57.95
N LEU A 122 -28.35 -88.49 -57.57
CA LEU A 122 -28.94 -89.52 -56.73
C LEU A 122 -29.22 -90.79 -57.57
N GLN A 123 -28.15 -91.47 -58.01
CA GLN A 123 -28.28 -92.78 -58.65
C GLN A 123 -28.73 -93.82 -57.63
N SER A 124 -29.89 -94.42 -57.93
CA SER A 124 -30.37 -95.74 -57.51
C SER A 124 -29.39 -96.58 -56.66
N SER A 125 -29.79 -96.86 -55.42
CA SER A 125 -29.07 -97.74 -54.48
C SER A 125 -29.10 -99.22 -54.91
N SER A 126 -28.37 -99.54 -55.98
CA SER A 126 -27.87 -100.90 -56.19
C SER A 126 -26.91 -101.26 -55.05
N SER A 127 -26.98 -102.51 -54.60
CA SER A 127 -26.07 -103.02 -53.57
C SER A 127 -24.62 -102.97 -54.09
N PRO A 128 -23.60 -102.67 -53.27
CA PRO A 128 -22.19 -102.72 -53.68
C PRO A 128 -21.70 -104.09 -54.20
N PHE A 129 -22.54 -105.13 -54.05
CA PHE A 129 -22.32 -106.50 -54.52
C PHE A 129 -23.08 -106.83 -55.83
N ASP A 130 -23.91 -105.93 -56.35
CA ASP A 130 -24.77 -106.16 -57.52
C ASP A 130 -24.10 -105.67 -58.81
N THR A 131 -23.17 -106.46 -59.34
CA THR A 131 -22.45 -106.16 -60.59
C THR A 131 -23.14 -106.77 -61.82
N ASP A 132 -22.82 -106.31 -63.04
CA ASP A 132 -23.32 -106.95 -64.26
C ASP A 132 -22.82 -108.38 -64.47
N CYS A 133 -21.71 -108.78 -63.82
CA CYS A 133 -21.26 -110.17 -63.79
C CYS A 133 -22.20 -111.01 -62.91
N SER A 134 -22.49 -110.51 -61.72
CA SER A 134 -23.37 -111.14 -60.73
C SER A 134 -24.83 -111.24 -61.26
N ARG A 135 -25.32 -110.22 -61.97
CA ARG A 135 -26.61 -110.26 -62.70
C ARG A 135 -26.63 -111.30 -63.82
N LYS A 136 -25.55 -111.43 -64.61
CA LYS A 136 -25.42 -112.49 -65.63
C LYS A 136 -25.41 -113.88 -64.99
N LEU A 137 -24.67 -114.07 -63.89
CA LEU A 137 -24.58 -115.34 -63.16
C LEU A 137 -25.97 -115.80 -62.68
N ILE A 138 -26.74 -114.91 -62.05
CA ILE A 138 -28.13 -115.19 -61.63
C ILE A 138 -29.03 -115.51 -62.83
N SER A 139 -28.92 -114.73 -63.92
CA SER A 139 -29.70 -114.95 -65.15
C SER A 139 -29.39 -116.29 -65.83
N GLN A 140 -28.17 -116.80 -65.65
CA GLN A 140 -27.73 -118.08 -66.21
C GLN A 140 -28.18 -119.26 -65.34
N ILE A 141 -28.13 -119.14 -64.01
CA ILE A 141 -28.68 -120.12 -63.05
C ILE A 141 -30.20 -120.28 -63.22
N GLN A 142 -30.93 -119.18 -63.45
CA GLN A 142 -32.37 -119.22 -63.72
C GLN A 142 -32.70 -119.92 -65.06
N ARG A 143 -31.83 -119.83 -66.07
CA ARG A 143 -32.01 -120.50 -67.36
C ARG A 143 -31.90 -122.03 -67.26
N SER A 144 -31.10 -122.55 -66.34
CA SER A 144 -30.92 -123.99 -66.11
C SER A 144 -32.05 -124.68 -65.34
N LEU A 145 -33.14 -123.98 -64.99
CA LEU A 145 -34.23 -124.49 -64.13
C LEU A 145 -35.63 -124.47 -64.79
N SER A 146 -35.72 -124.33 -66.12
CA SER A 146 -37.00 -124.37 -66.85
C SER A 146 -37.49 -125.81 -67.08
N GLN A 147 -38.79 -126.06 -66.87
CA GLN A 147 -39.33 -127.42 -66.71
C GLN A 147 -39.72 -128.15 -68.01
N GLU A 148 -39.65 -127.52 -69.18
CA GLU A 148 -40.14 -128.13 -70.45
C GLU A 148 -39.34 -129.39 -70.85
N SER A 149 -38.03 -129.44 -70.59
CA SER A 149 -37.15 -130.56 -71.00
C SER A 149 -37.47 -131.91 -70.32
N LEU A 150 -38.37 -131.95 -69.33
CA LEU A 150 -38.70 -133.17 -68.58
C LEU A 150 -39.87 -133.96 -69.18
N LEU A 151 -40.63 -133.36 -70.11
CA LEU A 151 -41.82 -133.99 -70.70
C LEU A 151 -41.46 -134.87 -71.91
N ASP A 152 -40.57 -134.40 -72.77
CA ASP A 152 -40.04 -135.15 -73.93
C ASP A 152 -39.38 -136.48 -73.52
N GLU A 153 -38.71 -136.50 -72.36
CA GLU A 153 -38.03 -137.70 -71.83
C GLU A 153 -39.02 -138.76 -71.31
N LEU A 154 -40.26 -138.37 -70.94
CA LEU A 154 -41.34 -139.30 -70.54
C LEU A 154 -42.13 -139.87 -71.73
N GLU A 155 -42.42 -139.07 -72.76
CA GLU A 155 -43.09 -139.58 -73.97
C GLU A 155 -42.21 -140.60 -74.72
N SER A 156 -40.88 -140.42 -74.61
CA SER A 156 -39.87 -141.32 -75.17
C SER A 156 -39.85 -142.74 -74.57
N GLU A 157 -40.15 -142.92 -73.28
CA GLU A 157 -40.13 -144.26 -72.64
C GLU A 157 -41.41 -145.07 -72.88
N LEU A 158 -42.55 -144.41 -73.11
CA LEU A 158 -43.87 -145.06 -73.17
C LEU A 158 -44.09 -145.86 -74.47
N LEU A 159 -43.36 -145.55 -75.54
CA LEU A 159 -43.46 -146.21 -76.85
C LEU A 159 -42.67 -147.52 -76.97
N ALA A 160 -41.90 -147.92 -75.97
CA ALA A 160 -40.91 -149.01 -76.08
C ALA A 160 -41.43 -150.43 -75.74
N CYS A 161 -42.72 -150.61 -75.44
CA CYS A 161 -43.20 -151.79 -74.69
C CYS A 161 -44.42 -152.55 -75.28
N GLY A 162 -44.46 -152.86 -76.59
CA GLY A 162 -45.48 -153.82 -77.06
C GLY A 162 -45.41 -154.29 -78.52
N LEU A 163 -45.19 -155.61 -78.71
CA LEU A 163 -46.06 -156.51 -79.51
C LEU A 163 -45.44 -157.92 -79.67
N SER A 164 -46.13 -158.96 -79.17
CA SER A 164 -46.35 -160.27 -79.83
C SER A 164 -47.19 -161.19 -78.93
N GLU A 165 -48.29 -161.76 -79.45
CA GLU A 165 -49.23 -162.67 -78.76
C GLU A 165 -49.47 -163.95 -79.60
N SER A 166 -50.41 -164.83 -79.17
CA SER A 166 -50.97 -166.01 -79.88
C SER A 166 -50.22 -167.35 -79.69
N GLU A 167 -50.84 -168.53 -79.48
CA GLU A 167 -52.11 -168.92 -78.80
C GLU A 167 -52.23 -170.47 -78.67
N SER A 168 -53.28 -170.96 -77.95
CA SER A 168 -53.97 -172.28 -78.11
C SER A 168 -53.83 -173.37 -77.01
N ARG A 169 -55.00 -173.70 -76.41
CA ARG A 169 -55.47 -174.98 -75.79
C ARG A 169 -54.61 -175.73 -74.71
N GLY A 170 -55.19 -176.44 -73.72
CA GLY A 170 -56.58 -176.42 -73.21
C GLY A 170 -57.27 -177.77 -72.91
N LYS A 171 -56.93 -178.45 -71.80
CA LYS A 171 -57.86 -179.25 -70.94
C LYS A 171 -57.14 -179.91 -69.74
N GLY A 172 -57.75 -179.90 -68.56
CA GLY A 172 -57.29 -180.63 -67.37
C GLY A 172 -57.93 -180.08 -66.09
N LYS A 173 -58.15 -180.91 -65.07
CA LYS A 173 -58.79 -180.51 -63.80
C LYS A 173 -57.99 -181.06 -62.61
N GLU A 174 -57.59 -180.17 -61.71
CA GLU A 174 -57.17 -180.39 -60.30
C GLU A 174 -55.90 -181.24 -59.98
N SER A 175 -55.18 -180.79 -58.94
CA SER A 175 -54.19 -181.50 -58.08
C SER A 175 -52.77 -181.86 -58.57
N SER A 176 -51.78 -181.10 -58.05
CA SER A 176 -50.46 -181.57 -57.58
C SER A 176 -49.49 -182.24 -58.63
N PRO A 177 -48.45 -183.08 -58.32
CA PRO A 177 -47.09 -182.77 -58.81
C PRO A 177 -46.32 -183.90 -59.58
N VAL A 178 -45.19 -183.51 -60.22
CA VAL A 178 -44.09 -184.35 -60.79
C VAL A 178 -44.30 -185.02 -62.18
N ASN A 179 -43.22 -185.05 -63.01
CA ASN A 179 -42.93 -185.85 -64.24
C ASN A 179 -43.57 -185.53 -65.63
N GLY A 180 -42.75 -185.69 -66.70
CA GLY A 180 -43.10 -185.77 -68.15
C GLY A 180 -43.10 -184.41 -68.92
N LEU A 181 -42.35 -184.13 -70.01
CA LEU A 181 -41.97 -184.79 -71.30
C LEU A 181 -43.00 -184.61 -72.45
N PRO A 182 -42.61 -184.41 -73.75
CA PRO A 182 -41.28 -184.08 -74.35
C PRO A 182 -41.28 -182.94 -75.44
N ALA A 183 -40.10 -182.60 -75.99
CA ALA A 183 -39.75 -182.16 -77.39
C ALA A 183 -40.59 -181.10 -78.18
N ASP A 184 -40.05 -180.11 -78.94
CA ASP A 184 -38.68 -179.71 -79.32
C ASP A 184 -38.59 -178.23 -79.82
N GLN A 185 -37.35 -177.71 -79.94
CA GLN A 185 -36.83 -176.69 -80.90
C GLN A 185 -36.97 -175.13 -80.71
N GLU A 186 -35.98 -174.53 -80.01
CA GLU A 186 -34.98 -173.57 -80.57
C GLU A 186 -35.28 -172.06 -80.82
N GLY A 187 -36.46 -171.50 -80.50
CA GLY A 187 -36.80 -170.11 -80.89
C GLY A 187 -36.40 -168.90 -80.00
N CYS A 188 -35.82 -169.08 -78.79
CA CYS A 188 -36.02 -168.09 -77.70
C CYS A 188 -34.88 -167.07 -77.41
N MET A 189 -33.62 -167.33 -77.79
CA MET A 189 -32.46 -166.58 -77.25
C MET A 189 -32.30 -165.13 -77.76
N ASP A 190 -32.64 -164.86 -79.03
CA ASP A 190 -32.20 -163.65 -79.76
C ASP A 190 -32.86 -162.32 -79.31
N VAL A 191 -33.85 -162.40 -78.41
CA VAL A 191 -34.57 -161.24 -77.85
C VAL A 191 -33.86 -160.65 -76.61
N PHE A 192 -33.15 -161.48 -75.85
CA PHE A 192 -32.51 -161.08 -74.58
C PHE A 192 -31.30 -160.17 -74.80
N GLU A 193 -30.44 -160.52 -75.76
CA GLU A 193 -29.21 -159.79 -76.14
C GLU A 193 -29.47 -158.29 -76.40
N LYS A 194 -30.50 -158.00 -77.21
CA LYS A 194 -30.84 -156.65 -77.66
C LYS A 194 -31.31 -155.74 -76.51
N CYS A 195 -31.96 -156.30 -75.49
CA CYS A 195 -32.39 -155.56 -74.30
C CYS A 195 -31.19 -155.06 -73.48
N VAL A 196 -30.16 -155.90 -73.32
CA VAL A 196 -28.93 -155.56 -72.59
C VAL A 196 -28.16 -154.44 -73.30
N GLN A 197 -27.99 -154.52 -74.62
CA GLN A 197 -27.31 -153.48 -75.41
C GLN A 197 -28.02 -152.12 -75.36
N TYR A 198 -29.35 -152.10 -75.34
CA TYR A 198 -30.11 -150.85 -75.18
C TYR A 198 -29.90 -150.22 -73.79
N LYS A 199 -29.87 -151.01 -72.72
CA LYS A 199 -29.60 -150.48 -71.37
C LYS A 199 -28.17 -149.95 -71.22
N TYR A 200 -27.17 -150.63 -71.79
CA TYR A 200 -25.78 -150.13 -71.81
C TYR A 200 -25.65 -148.77 -72.53
N THR A 201 -26.23 -148.62 -73.72
CA THR A 201 -26.13 -147.38 -74.50
C THR A 201 -26.90 -146.21 -73.86
N GLN A 202 -27.99 -146.46 -73.14
CA GLN A 202 -28.65 -145.42 -72.33
C GLN A 202 -27.81 -145.04 -71.10
N GLN A 203 -27.13 -145.99 -70.45
CA GLN A 203 -26.22 -145.71 -69.33
C GLN A 203 -24.98 -144.90 -69.77
N GLU A 204 -24.42 -145.20 -70.94
CA GLU A 204 -23.31 -144.44 -71.52
C GLU A 204 -23.69 -142.97 -71.79
N LYS A 205 -24.85 -142.72 -72.40
CA LYS A 205 -25.39 -141.36 -72.59
C LYS A 205 -25.61 -140.63 -71.27
N ALA A 206 -26.09 -141.32 -70.23
CA ALA A 206 -26.26 -140.73 -68.90
C ALA A 206 -24.91 -140.29 -68.29
N ILE A 207 -23.88 -141.13 -68.43
CA ILE A 207 -22.50 -140.80 -68.01
C ILE A 207 -21.96 -139.61 -68.81
N GLN A 208 -22.19 -139.55 -70.12
CA GLN A 208 -21.76 -138.42 -70.97
C GLN A 208 -22.48 -137.11 -70.59
N ARG A 209 -23.80 -137.13 -70.34
CA ARG A 209 -24.55 -135.96 -69.81
C ARG A 209 -23.92 -135.46 -68.50
N LEU A 210 -23.67 -136.36 -67.54
CA LEU A 210 -23.05 -136.02 -66.25
C LEU A 210 -21.62 -135.49 -66.39
N LEU A 211 -20.82 -135.99 -67.34
CA LEU A 211 -19.47 -135.49 -67.60
C LEU A 211 -19.49 -134.06 -68.18
N GLU A 212 -20.40 -133.76 -69.10
CA GLU A 212 -20.57 -132.39 -69.58
C GLU A 212 -21.10 -131.45 -68.50
N GLU A 213 -22.04 -131.89 -67.67
CA GLU A 213 -22.57 -131.11 -66.55
C GLU A 213 -21.47 -130.83 -65.51
N ASN A 214 -20.64 -131.82 -65.19
CA ASN A 214 -19.48 -131.66 -64.32
C ASN A 214 -18.47 -130.66 -64.94
N LYS A 215 -18.24 -130.70 -66.26
CA LYS A 215 -17.42 -129.70 -66.97
C LYS A 215 -18.02 -128.29 -66.87
N ARG A 216 -19.33 -128.13 -67.08
CA ARG A 216 -20.05 -126.84 -66.91
C ARG A 216 -19.93 -126.32 -65.47
N HIS A 217 -20.00 -127.20 -64.47
CA HIS A 217 -19.76 -126.83 -63.07
C HIS A 217 -18.30 -126.43 -62.80
N GLN A 218 -17.31 -127.09 -63.40
CA GLN A 218 -15.90 -126.68 -63.29
C GLN A 218 -15.66 -125.31 -63.92
N GLU A 219 -16.21 -125.04 -65.10
CA GLU A 219 -16.16 -123.73 -65.77
C GLU A 219 -16.84 -122.64 -64.92
N LEU A 220 -17.98 -122.95 -64.29
CA LEU A 220 -18.69 -122.06 -63.37
C LEU A 220 -17.86 -121.74 -62.11
N ILE A 221 -17.22 -122.75 -61.51
CA ILE A 221 -16.36 -122.59 -60.32
C ILE A 221 -15.13 -121.74 -60.65
N LEU A 222 -14.53 -121.90 -61.84
CA LEU A 222 -13.43 -121.05 -62.32
C LEU A 222 -13.90 -119.60 -62.54
N GLY A 223 -15.09 -119.41 -63.13
CA GLY A 223 -15.74 -118.12 -63.26
C GLY A 223 -15.90 -117.41 -61.91
N ILE A 224 -16.58 -118.07 -60.95
CA ILE A 224 -16.78 -117.57 -59.58
C ILE A 224 -15.44 -117.28 -58.89
N CYS A 225 -14.42 -118.13 -59.09
CA CYS A 225 -13.09 -117.87 -58.55
C CYS A 225 -12.47 -116.58 -59.09
N SER A 226 -12.57 -116.34 -60.40
CA SER A 226 -12.04 -115.10 -61.02
C SER A 226 -12.83 -113.85 -60.62
N GLU A 227 -14.18 -113.91 -60.53
CA GLU A 227 -15.00 -112.79 -60.02
C GLU A 227 -14.66 -112.47 -58.55
N LYS A 228 -14.52 -113.50 -57.70
CA LYS A 228 -14.10 -113.39 -56.30
C LYS A 228 -12.70 -112.76 -56.16
N ASP A 229 -11.74 -113.12 -57.01
CA ASP A 229 -10.39 -112.55 -56.94
C ASP A 229 -10.30 -111.14 -57.56
N ASN A 230 -11.07 -110.84 -58.62
CA ASN A 230 -11.29 -109.45 -59.10
C ASN A 230 -11.89 -108.55 -58.02
N MET A 231 -12.90 -109.04 -57.29
CA MET A 231 -13.54 -108.29 -56.19
C MET A 231 -12.59 -108.04 -55.02
N LYS A 232 -11.63 -108.93 -54.74
CA LYS A 232 -10.54 -108.65 -53.79
C LYS A 232 -9.62 -107.53 -54.28
N GLU A 233 -9.29 -107.50 -55.57
CA GLU A 233 -8.45 -106.45 -56.14
C GLU A 233 -9.16 -105.08 -56.09
N GLU A 234 -10.45 -105.02 -56.40
CA GLU A 234 -11.25 -103.79 -56.26
C GLU A 234 -11.41 -103.34 -54.81
N LEU A 235 -11.58 -104.27 -53.86
CA LEU A 235 -11.54 -103.94 -52.42
C LEU A 235 -10.16 -103.40 -51.99
N LYS A 236 -9.06 -103.97 -52.53
CA LYS A 236 -7.70 -103.49 -52.27
C LYS A 236 -7.48 -102.08 -52.83
N LYS A 237 -7.91 -101.79 -54.06
CA LYS A 237 -7.87 -100.45 -54.66
C LYS A 237 -8.67 -99.44 -53.84
N ARG A 238 -9.87 -99.80 -53.37
CA ARG A 238 -10.70 -98.94 -52.50
C ARG A 238 -10.03 -98.68 -51.14
N ALA A 239 -9.42 -99.68 -50.51
CA ALA A 239 -8.65 -99.49 -49.29
C ALA A 239 -7.40 -98.62 -49.51
N GLU A 240 -6.78 -98.70 -50.69
CA GLU A 240 -5.65 -97.85 -51.08
C GLU A 240 -6.07 -96.39 -51.34
N THR A 241 -7.22 -96.13 -51.98
CA THR A 241 -7.76 -94.76 -52.11
C THR A 241 -8.28 -94.21 -50.79
N GLU A 242 -8.96 -95.00 -49.96
CA GLU A 242 -9.37 -94.62 -48.61
C GLU A 242 -8.16 -94.22 -47.75
N LYS A 243 -7.08 -95.00 -47.80
CA LYS A 243 -5.81 -94.67 -47.15
C LYS A 243 -5.20 -93.37 -47.68
N GLN A 244 -5.29 -93.10 -48.98
CA GLN A 244 -4.87 -91.81 -49.56
C GLN A 244 -5.74 -90.65 -49.04
N HIS A 245 -7.08 -90.78 -49.05
CA HIS A 245 -8.00 -89.79 -48.51
C HIS A 245 -7.73 -89.52 -47.03
N MET A 246 -7.58 -90.54 -46.20
CA MET A 246 -7.21 -90.40 -44.78
C MET A 246 -5.84 -89.74 -44.58
N SER A 247 -4.88 -89.94 -45.49
CA SER A 247 -3.59 -89.23 -45.46
C SER A 247 -3.70 -87.75 -45.84
N SER A 248 -4.65 -87.40 -46.71
CA SER A 248 -4.93 -86.02 -47.10
C SER A 248 -5.75 -85.28 -46.05
N ILE A 249 -6.74 -85.95 -45.44
CA ILE A 249 -7.51 -85.42 -44.30
C ILE A 249 -6.55 -85.06 -43.17
N LYS A 250 -5.66 -85.96 -42.75
CA LYS A 250 -4.66 -85.68 -41.70
C LYS A 250 -3.71 -84.51 -42.00
N LYS A 251 -3.39 -84.26 -43.27
CA LYS A 251 -2.61 -83.08 -43.67
C LYS A 251 -3.42 -81.79 -43.59
N LEU A 252 -4.71 -81.84 -43.92
CA LEU A 252 -5.62 -80.71 -43.80
C LEU A 252 -5.94 -80.40 -42.33
N GLU A 253 -6.17 -81.43 -41.50
CA GLU A 253 -6.34 -81.31 -40.04
C GLU A 253 -5.11 -80.62 -39.42
N GLY A 254 -3.90 -81.13 -39.68
CA GLY A 254 -2.66 -80.50 -39.21
C GLY A 254 -2.48 -79.06 -39.69
N ARG A 255 -2.80 -78.75 -40.96
CA ARG A 255 -2.72 -77.36 -41.45
C ARG A 255 -3.79 -76.45 -40.84
N VAL A 256 -4.96 -76.98 -40.45
CA VAL A 256 -5.98 -76.24 -39.69
C VAL A 256 -5.49 -75.98 -38.26
N GLU A 257 -4.85 -76.94 -37.60
CA GLU A 257 -4.22 -76.73 -36.28
C GLU A 257 -3.11 -75.67 -36.32
N GLU A 258 -2.25 -75.71 -37.34
CA GLU A 258 -1.24 -74.66 -37.59
C GLU A 258 -1.89 -73.28 -37.78
N LEU A 259 -2.89 -73.17 -38.66
CA LEU A 259 -3.59 -71.91 -38.93
C LEU A 259 -4.34 -71.38 -37.70
N LEU A 260 -4.94 -72.25 -36.88
CA LEU A 260 -5.58 -71.87 -35.61
C LEU A 260 -4.54 -71.35 -34.60
N LYS A 261 -3.33 -71.93 -34.58
CA LYS A 261 -2.22 -71.45 -33.77
C LYS A 261 -1.68 -70.10 -34.26
N GLU A 262 -1.44 -69.95 -35.56
CA GLU A 262 -1.05 -68.68 -36.21
C GLU A 262 -2.08 -67.57 -35.91
N LEU A 263 -3.37 -67.90 -35.97
CA LEU A 263 -4.48 -66.98 -35.67
C LEU A 263 -4.58 -66.63 -34.18
N LYS A 264 -4.30 -67.59 -33.27
CA LYS A 264 -4.23 -67.33 -31.83
C LYS A 264 -3.05 -66.42 -31.48
N GLU A 265 -1.86 -66.72 -31.98
CA GLU A 265 -0.66 -65.92 -31.73
C GLU A 265 -0.77 -64.50 -32.29
N SER A 266 -1.33 -64.33 -33.50
CA SER A 266 -1.55 -63.01 -34.09
C SER A 266 -2.60 -62.20 -33.32
N ARG A 267 -3.67 -62.83 -32.82
CA ARG A 267 -4.65 -62.20 -31.94
C ARG A 267 -4.03 -61.77 -30.60
N GLU A 268 -3.19 -62.60 -29.99
CA GLU A 268 -2.47 -62.27 -28.76
C GLU A 268 -1.48 -61.11 -28.96
N LYS A 269 -0.75 -61.09 -30.08
CA LYS A 269 0.13 -59.98 -30.49
C LYS A 269 -0.67 -58.68 -30.68
N LEU A 270 -1.85 -58.73 -31.33
CA LEU A 270 -2.73 -57.58 -31.52
C LEU A 270 -3.27 -57.03 -30.19
N ILE A 271 -3.71 -57.90 -29.27
CA ILE A 271 -4.18 -57.51 -27.93
C ILE A 271 -3.06 -56.82 -27.13
N HIS A 272 -1.83 -57.34 -27.21
CA HIS A 272 -0.69 -56.73 -26.52
C HIS A 272 -0.32 -55.36 -27.10
N GLN A 273 -0.38 -55.21 -28.43
CA GLN A 273 -0.19 -53.91 -29.11
C GLN A 273 -1.31 -52.91 -28.74
N GLU A 274 -2.56 -53.35 -28.69
CA GLU A 274 -3.71 -52.53 -28.27
C GLU A 274 -3.57 -52.06 -26.81
N GLN A 275 -3.16 -52.96 -25.90
CA GLN A 275 -2.88 -52.63 -24.50
C GLN A 275 -1.74 -51.62 -24.35
N SER A 276 -0.63 -51.81 -25.09
CA SER A 276 0.50 -50.89 -25.11
C SER A 276 0.11 -49.51 -25.66
N ALA A 277 -0.67 -49.46 -26.74
CA ALA A 277 -1.20 -48.21 -27.30
C ALA A 277 -2.14 -47.50 -26.31
N LYS A 278 -3.05 -48.23 -25.65
CA LYS A 278 -3.92 -47.66 -24.60
C LYS A 278 -3.11 -47.12 -23.41
N ALA A 279 -2.06 -47.82 -22.97
CA ALA A 279 -1.17 -47.35 -21.91
C ALA A 279 -0.44 -46.06 -22.31
N ALA A 280 0.12 -46.00 -23.52
CA ALA A 280 0.79 -44.81 -24.05
C ALA A 280 -0.17 -43.61 -24.21
N LEU A 281 -1.38 -43.83 -24.72
CA LEU A 281 -2.42 -42.80 -24.82
C LEU A 281 -2.85 -42.28 -23.44
N GLN A 282 -3.02 -43.16 -22.45
CA GLN A 282 -3.30 -42.73 -21.08
C GLN A 282 -2.13 -41.96 -20.45
N GLN A 283 -0.88 -42.33 -20.72
CA GLN A 283 0.27 -41.55 -20.25
C GLN A 283 0.28 -40.15 -20.89
N LEU A 284 0.17 -40.07 -22.22
CA LEU A 284 0.09 -38.80 -22.93
C LEU A 284 -1.06 -37.92 -22.42
N HIS A 285 -2.22 -38.51 -22.12
CA HIS A 285 -3.36 -37.79 -21.56
C HIS A 285 -3.06 -37.24 -20.15
N ARG A 286 -2.44 -38.04 -19.25
CA ARG A 286 -2.01 -37.55 -17.92
C ARG A 286 -0.95 -36.44 -18.02
N GLU A 287 -0.04 -36.54 -18.99
CA GLU A 287 0.95 -35.49 -19.21
C GLU A 287 0.35 -34.22 -19.82
N THR A 288 -0.65 -34.32 -20.72
CA THR A 288 -1.31 -33.14 -21.28
C THR A 288 -2.24 -32.47 -20.27
N THR A 289 -3.00 -33.21 -19.45
CA THR A 289 -3.76 -32.61 -18.34
C THR A 289 -2.83 -31.92 -17.35
N HIS A 290 -1.72 -32.54 -16.95
CA HIS A 290 -0.76 -31.91 -16.05
C HIS A 290 -0.08 -30.65 -16.64
N ARG A 291 0.20 -30.65 -17.96
CA ARG A 291 0.69 -29.44 -18.66
C ARG A 291 -0.37 -28.33 -18.68
N ILE A 292 -1.65 -28.67 -18.92
CA ILE A 292 -2.76 -27.71 -18.89
C ILE A 292 -2.97 -27.15 -17.48
N GLU A 293 -2.99 -28.00 -16.44
CA GLU A 293 -3.07 -27.58 -15.03
C GLU A 293 -1.93 -26.61 -14.66
N GLN A 294 -0.69 -26.91 -15.09
CA GLN A 294 0.46 -26.05 -14.82
C GLN A 294 0.39 -24.71 -15.56
N VAL A 295 -0.15 -24.68 -16.79
CA VAL A 295 -0.37 -23.43 -17.54
C VAL A 295 -1.49 -22.61 -16.92
N ASN A 296 -2.64 -23.23 -16.60
CA ASN A 296 -3.77 -22.57 -15.94
C ASN A 296 -3.33 -21.96 -14.61
N LYS A 297 -2.60 -22.71 -13.77
CA LYS A 297 -2.05 -22.19 -12.52
C LYS A 297 -1.18 -20.94 -12.72
N LYS A 298 -0.32 -20.92 -13.75
CA LYS A 298 0.51 -19.73 -14.07
C LYS A 298 -0.33 -18.55 -14.58
N CYS A 299 -1.41 -18.82 -15.32
CA CYS A 299 -2.37 -17.79 -15.72
C CYS A 299 -3.12 -17.21 -14.52
N ASP A 300 -3.53 -18.05 -13.56
CA ASP A 300 -4.20 -17.63 -12.33
C ASP A 300 -3.25 -16.86 -11.39
N GLU A 301 -1.98 -17.30 -11.27
CA GLU A 301 -0.93 -16.58 -10.54
C GLU A 301 -0.68 -15.20 -11.16
N ALA A 302 -0.46 -15.10 -12.48
CA ALA A 302 -0.29 -13.82 -13.17
C ALA A 302 -1.54 -12.92 -13.09
N ARG A 303 -2.74 -13.51 -13.04
CA ARG A 303 -3.99 -12.78 -12.82
C ARG A 303 -4.06 -12.21 -11.40
N GLN A 304 -3.75 -13.01 -10.38
CA GLN A 304 -3.69 -12.55 -8.99
C GLN A 304 -2.63 -11.47 -8.79
N GLU A 305 -1.46 -11.58 -9.45
CA GLU A 305 -0.44 -10.53 -9.44
C GLU A 305 -0.96 -9.22 -10.06
N LYS A 306 -1.66 -9.29 -11.21
CA LYS A 306 -2.29 -8.13 -11.84
C LYS A 306 -3.35 -7.49 -10.93
N GLU A 307 -4.25 -8.29 -10.35
CA GLU A 307 -5.31 -7.81 -9.46
C GLU A 307 -4.71 -7.21 -8.16
N ALA A 308 -3.66 -7.82 -7.62
CA ALA A 308 -2.90 -7.27 -6.49
C ALA A 308 -2.12 -5.98 -6.84
N MET A 309 -1.64 -5.83 -8.07
CA MET A 309 -1.00 -4.61 -8.55
C MET A 309 -2.00 -3.46 -8.72
N VAL A 310 -3.19 -3.74 -9.28
CA VAL A 310 -4.29 -2.76 -9.33
C VAL A 310 -4.70 -2.34 -7.93
N MET A 311 -4.86 -3.28 -6.99
CA MET A 311 -5.18 -2.97 -5.60
C MET A 311 -4.07 -2.19 -4.86
N LYS A 312 -2.80 -2.34 -5.26
CA LYS A 312 -1.69 -1.48 -4.78
C LYS A 312 -1.79 -0.08 -5.36
N TYR A 313 -2.06 0.05 -6.66
CA TYR A 313 -2.22 1.35 -7.33
C TYR A 313 -3.39 2.15 -6.74
N VAL A 314 -4.57 1.55 -6.62
CA VAL A 314 -5.78 2.20 -6.05
C VAL A 314 -5.56 2.66 -4.60
N ARG A 315 -4.81 1.90 -3.79
CA ARG A 315 -4.42 2.35 -2.43
C ARG A 315 -3.48 3.56 -2.49
N GLY A 316 -2.41 3.48 -3.28
CA GLY A 316 -1.47 4.59 -3.43
C GLY A 316 -2.09 5.86 -4.02
N GLU A 317 -3.05 5.73 -4.93
CA GLU A 317 -3.82 6.85 -5.48
C GLU A 317 -4.78 7.45 -4.45
N LYS A 318 -5.49 6.62 -3.67
CA LYS A 318 -6.29 7.10 -2.53
C LYS A 318 -5.42 7.82 -1.50
N GLU A 319 -4.30 7.22 -1.09
CA GLU A 319 -3.34 7.82 -0.16
C GLU A 319 -2.79 9.15 -0.70
N ALA A 320 -2.52 9.25 -2.00
CA ALA A 320 -2.10 10.50 -2.64
C ALA A 320 -3.22 11.57 -2.70
N LEU A 321 -4.48 11.17 -2.84
CA LEU A 321 -5.64 12.07 -2.79
C LEU A 321 -5.91 12.57 -1.36
N ASP A 322 -5.88 11.66 -0.37
CA ASP A 322 -6.02 12.00 1.05
C ASP A 322 -4.90 12.98 1.46
N LEU A 323 -3.64 12.72 1.08
CA LEU A 323 -2.50 13.62 1.33
C LEU A 323 -2.61 14.98 0.62
N ARG A 324 -3.20 15.05 -0.59
CA ARG A 324 -3.48 16.34 -1.27
C ARG A 324 -4.53 17.14 -0.51
N ARG A 325 -5.64 16.51 -0.13
CA ARG A 325 -6.71 17.12 0.67
C ARG A 325 -6.21 17.62 2.02
N ASP A 326 -5.38 16.83 2.72
CA ASP A 326 -4.79 17.24 3.99
C ASP A 326 -3.83 18.42 3.80
N LYS A 327 -2.97 18.39 2.77
CA LYS A 327 -2.12 19.52 2.37
C LYS A 327 -2.94 20.79 2.12
N GLU A 328 -4.00 20.72 1.32
CA GLU A 328 -4.89 21.86 1.04
C GLU A 328 -5.55 22.41 2.31
N SER A 329 -5.94 21.53 3.25
CA SER A 329 -6.47 21.92 4.55
C SER A 329 -5.44 22.65 5.42
N LEU A 330 -4.17 22.23 5.37
CA LEU A 330 -3.06 22.86 6.08
C LEU A 330 -2.67 24.20 5.42
N GLU A 331 -2.68 24.28 4.09
CA GLU A 331 -2.48 25.54 3.35
C GLU A 331 -3.64 26.53 3.57
N LYS A 332 -4.87 26.06 3.81
CA LYS A 332 -5.98 26.90 4.26
C LYS A 332 -5.73 27.43 5.68
N ARG A 333 -5.45 26.54 6.64
CA ARG A 333 -5.14 26.91 8.05
C ARG A 333 -3.94 27.86 8.15
N LEU A 334 -2.91 27.67 7.32
CA LEU A 334 -1.75 28.57 7.26
C LEU A 334 -2.13 29.96 6.75
N ARG A 335 -2.96 30.06 5.71
CA ARG A 335 -3.50 31.36 5.23
C ARG A 335 -4.39 32.05 6.26
N GLU A 336 -5.10 31.29 7.08
CA GLU A 336 -5.92 31.83 8.18
C GLU A 336 -5.04 32.31 9.36
N ALA A 337 -4.02 31.55 9.73
CA ALA A 337 -3.03 31.95 10.74
C ALA A 337 -2.23 33.20 10.32
N LEU A 338 -1.83 33.32 9.05
CA LEU A 338 -1.16 34.52 8.53
C LEU A 338 -2.06 35.77 8.61
N LYS A 339 -3.33 35.67 8.24
CA LYS A 339 -4.30 36.76 8.42
C LYS A 339 -4.48 37.18 9.88
N GLU A 340 -4.44 36.23 10.82
CA GLU A 340 -4.48 36.53 12.25
C GLU A 340 -3.20 37.23 12.73
N VAL A 341 -2.02 36.82 12.24
CA VAL A 341 -0.75 37.54 12.49
C VAL A 341 -0.82 38.97 11.97
N ASP A 342 -1.30 39.19 10.74
CA ASP A 342 -1.49 40.53 10.16
C ASP A 342 -2.46 41.38 11.01
N ARG A 343 -3.58 40.78 11.48
CA ARG A 343 -4.55 41.45 12.36
C ARG A 343 -3.95 41.85 13.70
N GLN A 344 -3.12 40.99 14.30
CA GLN A 344 -2.43 41.30 15.55
C GLN A 344 -1.31 42.34 15.35
N ALA A 345 -0.62 42.33 14.20
CA ALA A 345 0.35 43.37 13.85
C ALA A 345 -0.32 44.75 13.68
N LEU A 346 -1.48 44.81 13.00
CA LEU A 346 -2.29 46.02 12.90
C LEU A 346 -2.75 46.52 14.28
N ARG A 347 -3.21 45.62 15.16
CA ARG A 347 -3.57 45.97 16.54
C ARG A 347 -2.37 46.46 17.36
N GLY A 348 -1.19 45.86 17.18
CA GLY A 348 0.06 46.30 17.79
C GLY A 348 0.45 47.72 17.36
N ASN A 349 0.32 48.02 16.07
CA ASN A 349 0.58 49.37 15.53
C ASN A 349 -0.42 50.41 16.08
N GLN A 350 -1.71 50.07 16.19
CA GLN A 350 -2.72 50.94 16.82
C GLN A 350 -2.40 51.23 18.30
N LEU A 351 -2.03 50.19 19.06
CA LEU A 351 -1.63 50.34 20.46
C LEU A 351 -0.32 51.14 20.61
N ALA A 352 0.62 51.01 19.69
CA ALA A 352 1.83 51.84 19.66
C ALA A 352 1.52 53.31 19.35
N GLN A 353 0.58 53.59 18.43
CA GLN A 353 0.12 54.94 18.13
C GLN A 353 -0.59 55.58 19.33
N GLU A 354 -1.50 54.86 19.99
CA GLU A 354 -2.18 55.36 21.19
C GLU A 354 -1.22 55.55 22.36
N LYS A 355 -0.22 54.66 22.55
CA LYS A 355 0.87 54.88 23.50
C LYS A 355 1.63 56.17 23.20
N GLY A 356 1.95 56.45 21.93
CA GLY A 356 2.59 57.70 21.52
C GLY A 356 1.72 58.94 21.80
N ARG A 357 0.41 58.85 21.53
CA ARG A 357 -0.55 59.93 21.82
C ARG A 357 -0.70 60.19 23.33
N LEU A 358 -0.73 59.13 24.14
CA LEU A 358 -0.78 59.23 25.61
C LEU A 358 0.53 59.80 26.18
N GLN A 359 1.69 59.44 25.62
CA GLN A 359 2.97 60.04 26.01
C GLN A 359 2.97 61.56 25.72
N GLN A 360 2.58 61.98 24.51
CA GLN A 360 2.49 63.41 24.18
C GLN A 360 1.53 64.18 25.10
N LEU A 361 0.42 63.55 25.52
CA LEU A 361 -0.51 64.14 26.49
C LEU A 361 0.10 64.22 27.91
N TYR A 362 0.88 63.21 28.31
CA TYR A 362 1.62 63.22 29.58
C TYR A 362 2.68 64.34 29.58
N ASP A 363 3.53 64.42 28.55
CA ASP A 363 4.59 65.43 28.40
C ASP A 363 3.99 66.85 28.42
N ALA A 364 2.84 67.05 27.77
CA ALA A 364 2.10 68.31 27.81
C ALA A 364 1.56 68.65 29.21
N LYS A 365 1.08 67.65 29.97
CA LYS A 365 0.61 67.86 31.36
C LYS A 365 1.75 68.05 32.34
N GLU A 366 2.91 67.43 32.15
CA GLU A 366 4.12 67.74 32.89
C GLU A 366 4.57 69.20 32.63
N GLY A 367 4.49 69.65 31.36
CA GLY A 367 4.70 71.05 30.99
C GLY A 367 3.72 72.04 31.64
N GLU A 368 2.43 71.71 31.71
CA GLU A 368 1.42 72.49 32.44
C GLU A 368 1.70 72.55 33.95
N VAL A 369 2.01 71.40 34.58
CA VAL A 369 2.37 71.33 36.01
C VAL A 369 3.61 72.19 36.27
N GLY A 370 4.67 72.05 35.47
CA GLY A 370 5.87 72.88 35.57
C GLY A 370 5.61 74.38 35.37
N ARG A 371 4.60 74.77 34.58
CA ARG A 371 4.15 76.17 34.49
C ARG A 371 3.46 76.61 35.79
N LEU A 372 2.48 75.83 36.26
CA LEU A 372 1.74 76.11 37.49
C LEU A 372 2.64 76.17 38.73
N THR A 373 3.70 75.35 38.80
CA THR A 373 4.72 75.42 39.86
C THR A 373 5.41 76.78 39.87
N ARG A 374 5.88 77.27 38.71
CA ARG A 374 6.54 78.58 38.58
C ARG A 374 5.58 79.75 38.86
N GLU A 375 4.30 79.60 38.54
CA GLU A 375 3.26 80.58 38.89
C GLU A 375 3.00 80.58 40.42
N GLY A 376 2.95 79.41 41.04
CA GLY A 376 2.88 79.27 42.50
C GLY A 376 4.12 79.77 43.24
N GLU A 377 5.30 79.73 42.62
CA GLU A 377 6.54 80.34 43.14
C GLU A 377 6.47 81.87 43.11
N LYS A 378 6.09 82.46 41.97
CA LYS A 378 5.84 83.92 41.86
C LYS A 378 4.81 84.41 42.87
N LEU A 379 3.70 83.69 43.03
CA LEU A 379 2.67 84.05 44.01
C LEU A 379 3.19 83.98 45.46
N LYS A 380 4.11 83.07 45.79
CA LYS A 380 4.80 83.06 47.10
C LYS A 380 5.71 84.29 47.26
N GLU A 381 6.44 84.68 46.22
CA GLU A 381 7.28 85.89 46.23
C GLU A 381 6.44 87.18 46.38
N GLU A 382 5.31 87.26 45.69
CA GLU A 382 4.33 88.35 45.83
C GLU A 382 3.73 88.38 47.24
N ILE A 383 3.27 87.25 47.76
CA ILE A 383 2.76 87.14 49.15
C ILE A 383 3.84 87.56 50.16
N ASN A 384 5.09 87.15 49.97
CA ASN A 384 6.21 87.59 50.82
C ASN A 384 6.46 89.11 50.72
N SER A 385 6.40 89.68 49.51
CA SER A 385 6.48 91.13 49.28
C SER A 385 5.35 91.90 49.97
N HIS A 386 4.11 91.39 49.88
CA HIS A 386 2.95 91.95 50.58
C HIS A 386 3.06 91.80 52.11
N LEU A 387 3.55 90.67 52.61
CA LEU A 387 3.80 90.46 54.04
C LEU A 387 4.85 91.43 54.60
N ILE A 388 5.91 91.72 53.83
CA ILE A 388 6.92 92.74 54.19
C ILE A 388 6.28 94.13 54.22
N LYS A 389 5.49 94.51 53.20
CA LYS A 389 4.77 95.80 53.15
C LYS A 389 3.79 95.96 54.33
N VAL A 390 3.04 94.91 54.68
CA VAL A 390 2.11 94.91 55.82
C VAL A 390 2.86 95.04 57.14
N ARG A 391 3.97 94.31 57.35
CA ARG A 391 4.81 94.46 58.54
C ARG A 391 5.41 95.86 58.65
N TRP A 392 5.82 96.46 57.53
CA TRP A 392 6.31 97.85 57.51
C TRP A 392 5.21 98.84 57.89
N ALA A 393 4.02 98.73 57.30
CA ALA A 393 2.87 99.58 57.62
C ALA A 393 2.40 99.41 59.08
N GLN A 394 2.39 98.18 59.60
CA GLN A 394 2.07 97.86 60.99
C GLN A 394 3.08 98.49 61.96
N ASN A 395 4.38 98.40 61.66
CA ASN A 395 5.43 99.05 62.45
C ASN A 395 5.33 100.58 62.38
N LYS A 396 5.00 101.15 61.21
CA LYS A 396 4.79 102.60 61.05
C LYS A 396 3.59 103.08 61.87
N LEU A 397 2.44 102.43 61.74
CA LEU A 397 1.24 102.74 62.52
C LEU A 397 1.49 102.58 64.02
N LYS A 398 2.28 101.58 64.45
CA LYS A 398 2.68 101.44 65.85
C LYS A 398 3.51 102.65 66.32
N SER A 399 4.51 103.07 65.55
CA SER A 399 5.32 104.26 65.90
C SER A 399 4.49 105.55 65.96
N GLU A 400 3.45 105.68 65.12
CA GLU A 400 2.52 106.80 65.14
C GLU A 400 1.54 106.72 66.32
N ALA A 401 1.09 105.51 66.70
CA ALA A 401 0.26 105.30 67.88
C ALA A 401 1.03 105.57 69.19
N ASP A 402 2.30 105.16 69.27
CA ASP A 402 3.17 105.45 70.42
C ASP A 402 3.45 106.98 70.53
N ALA A 403 3.68 107.68 69.41
CA ALA A 403 3.79 109.14 69.38
C ALA A 403 2.45 109.87 69.71
N HIS A 404 1.32 109.32 69.28
CA HIS A 404 -0.01 109.82 69.67
C HIS A 404 -0.30 109.61 71.15
N LYS A 405 0.21 108.53 71.75
CA LYS A 405 0.14 108.30 73.20
C LYS A 405 0.98 109.35 73.95
N GLU A 406 2.23 109.55 73.55
CA GLU A 406 3.11 110.56 74.17
C GLU A 406 2.51 111.98 74.11
N THR A 407 1.99 112.38 72.95
CA THR A 407 1.34 113.69 72.78
C THR A 407 0.02 113.81 73.56
N LYS A 408 -0.75 112.72 73.68
CA LYS A 408 -1.97 112.67 74.52
C LYS A 408 -1.67 112.78 76.01
N ASP A 409 -0.60 112.15 76.48
CA ASP A 409 -0.21 112.21 77.89
C ASP A 409 0.43 113.58 78.23
N LYS A 410 1.19 114.19 77.30
CA LYS A 410 1.57 115.62 77.39
C LYS A 410 0.36 116.56 77.42
N LEU A 411 -0.65 116.32 76.59
CA LEU A 411 -1.89 117.10 76.60
C LEU A 411 -2.61 116.99 77.95
N ARG A 412 -2.72 115.78 78.52
CA ARG A 412 -3.26 115.56 79.88
C ARG A 412 -2.49 116.34 80.94
N GLU A 413 -1.17 116.35 80.89
CA GLU A 413 -0.33 117.13 81.81
C GLU A 413 -0.63 118.64 81.72
N THR A 414 -0.72 119.19 80.49
CA THR A 414 -1.11 120.60 80.29
C THR A 414 -2.55 120.90 80.70
N THR A 415 -3.49 119.97 80.51
CA THR A 415 -4.88 120.10 80.99
C THR A 415 -4.95 120.09 82.51
N SER A 416 -4.13 119.27 83.19
CA SER A 416 -4.04 119.25 84.65
C SER A 416 -3.48 120.56 85.19
N LYS A 417 -2.42 121.11 84.58
CA LYS A 417 -1.87 122.44 84.90
C LYS A 417 -2.88 123.57 84.67
N LEU A 418 -3.67 123.50 83.60
CA LEU A 418 -4.76 124.44 83.33
C LEU A 418 -5.91 124.32 84.34
N ALA A 419 -6.22 123.11 84.81
CA ALA A 419 -7.23 122.89 85.85
C ALA A 419 -6.77 123.47 87.20
N GLN A 420 -5.52 123.24 87.59
CA GLN A 420 -4.92 123.85 88.78
C GLN A 420 -4.94 125.39 88.71
N ALA A 421 -4.50 125.97 87.59
CA ALA A 421 -4.53 127.42 87.39
C ALA A 421 -5.98 127.98 87.44
N LYS A 422 -6.97 127.22 86.97
CA LYS A 422 -8.39 127.59 87.13
C LYS A 422 -8.82 127.57 88.59
N GLU A 423 -8.49 126.52 89.34
CA GLU A 423 -8.78 126.41 90.78
C GLU A 423 -8.13 127.56 91.57
N GLU A 424 -6.88 127.92 91.26
CA GLU A 424 -6.20 129.10 91.80
C GLU A 424 -6.96 130.40 91.50
N THR A 425 -7.43 130.62 90.25
CA THR A 425 -8.26 131.79 89.93
C THR A 425 -9.66 131.77 90.53
N GLU A 426 -10.23 130.59 90.80
CA GLU A 426 -11.52 130.42 91.47
C GLU A 426 -11.39 130.77 92.96
N GLN A 427 -10.32 130.32 93.61
CA GLN A 427 -10.00 130.65 94.99
C GLN A 427 -9.73 132.15 95.17
N ILE A 428 -9.04 132.80 94.22
CA ILE A 428 -8.90 134.27 94.19
C ILE A 428 -10.28 134.94 94.07
N ARG A 429 -11.15 134.47 93.16
CA ARG A 429 -12.48 135.06 92.95
C ARG A 429 -13.39 134.91 94.19
N LYS A 430 -13.28 133.78 94.89
CA LYS A 430 -13.97 133.52 96.16
C LYS A 430 -13.50 134.46 97.27
N ASN A 431 -12.19 134.62 97.44
CA ASN A 431 -11.62 135.59 98.40
C ASN A 431 -12.13 137.02 98.12
N CYS A 432 -12.28 137.41 96.85
CA CYS A 432 -12.86 138.70 96.47
C CYS A 432 -14.37 138.80 96.78
N GLN A 433 -15.15 137.72 96.64
CA GLN A 433 -16.58 137.73 97.00
C GLN A 433 -16.82 137.83 98.50
N ASP A 434 -16.03 137.13 99.32
CA ASP A 434 -16.16 137.21 100.78
C ASP A 434 -15.75 138.60 101.30
N MET A 435 -14.75 139.25 100.67
CA MET A 435 -14.40 140.66 100.93
C MET A 435 -15.55 141.64 100.61
N ILE A 436 -16.28 141.42 99.52
CA ILE A 436 -17.46 142.24 99.15
C ILE A 436 -18.59 142.07 100.15
N ARG A 437 -18.85 140.84 100.62
CA ARG A 437 -19.93 140.56 101.58
C ARG A 437 -19.72 141.29 102.91
N THR A 438 -18.50 141.25 103.46
CA THR A 438 -18.13 142.00 104.67
C THR A 438 -18.20 143.53 104.50
N TYR A 439 -18.18 144.03 103.26
CA TYR A 439 -18.42 145.45 102.96
C TYR A 439 -19.92 145.79 102.95
N GLN A 440 -20.75 144.93 102.33
CA GLN A 440 -22.19 145.15 102.20
C GLN A 440 -22.93 145.04 103.54
N GLU A 441 -22.52 144.12 104.42
CA GLU A 441 -23.03 143.99 105.79
C GLU A 441 -22.73 145.21 106.68
N SER A 442 -21.95 146.21 106.19
CA SER A 442 -21.65 147.45 106.92
C SER A 442 -22.52 148.67 106.54
N GLU A 443 -23.31 148.62 105.46
CA GLU A 443 -24.13 149.77 105.01
C GLU A 443 -25.64 149.69 105.35
N GLU A 444 -26.19 148.52 105.69
CA GLU A 444 -27.65 148.38 105.98
C GLU A 444 -28.12 149.04 107.29
N LEU A 445 -27.28 149.84 107.95
CA LEU A 445 -27.51 150.41 109.28
C LEU A 445 -28.01 151.88 109.24
N ARG A 446 -28.79 152.30 108.23
CA ARG A 446 -29.27 153.70 108.13
C ARG A 446 -30.64 154.03 107.49
N SER A 447 -31.49 153.08 107.07
CA SER A 447 -32.89 153.44 106.70
C SER A 447 -33.87 152.26 106.69
N ASN A 448 -34.50 151.98 107.83
CA ASN A 448 -35.68 151.10 107.92
C ASN A 448 -36.70 151.70 108.91
N GLU A 449 -37.61 152.53 108.41
CA GLU A 449 -38.68 153.13 109.22
C GLU A 449 -39.97 153.32 108.39
N LEU A 450 -41.13 153.04 109.02
CA LEU A 450 -42.49 153.39 108.57
C LEU A 450 -43.18 152.64 107.40
N ASP A 451 -42.88 151.36 107.14
CA ASP A 451 -43.86 150.45 106.49
C ASP A 451 -44.47 149.46 107.51
N ALA A 452 -45.42 149.96 108.31
CA ALA A 452 -46.03 149.15 109.41
C ALA A 452 -47.47 149.51 109.82
N LYS A 453 -48.03 150.68 109.49
CA LYS A 453 -49.29 151.18 110.11
C LYS A 453 -50.24 151.97 109.19
N LEU A 454 -50.74 151.36 108.12
CA LEU A 454 -51.97 151.85 107.46
C LEU A 454 -52.83 150.74 106.84
N LYS A 455 -52.98 149.62 107.56
CA LYS A 455 -53.76 148.45 107.15
C LYS A 455 -55.19 148.43 107.75
N GLU A 456 -55.75 149.60 108.07
CA GLU A 456 -56.96 149.75 108.91
C GLU A 456 -58.05 150.70 108.36
N THR A 457 -58.03 151.06 107.08
CA THR A 457 -59.09 151.87 106.42
C THR A 457 -59.80 151.13 105.28
N LYS A 458 -60.08 149.83 105.50
CA LYS A 458 -60.70 148.92 104.51
C LYS A 458 -62.25 148.92 104.58
N GLY A 459 -62.87 150.06 104.86
CA GLY A 459 -64.26 150.13 105.36
C GLY A 459 -65.34 150.60 104.38
N GLU A 460 -65.02 151.33 103.31
CA GLU A 460 -66.03 152.14 102.59
C GLU A 460 -66.37 151.68 101.16
N LEU A 461 -66.06 150.42 100.81
CA LEU A 461 -67.10 149.54 100.26
C LEU A 461 -67.96 150.06 99.08
N GLU A 462 -69.23 150.31 99.38
CA GLU A 462 -70.24 149.39 98.84
C GLU A 462 -71.43 150.06 98.14
N LYS A 463 -71.56 151.40 98.20
CA LYS A 463 -72.84 152.07 97.89
C LYS A 463 -73.04 152.60 96.46
N HIS A 464 -72.11 152.38 95.54
CA HIS A 464 -72.22 152.89 94.15
C HIS A 464 -71.94 151.85 93.04
N LYS A 465 -71.76 150.56 93.39
CA LYS A 465 -71.51 149.48 92.41
C LYS A 465 -72.71 148.58 92.10
N GLN A 466 -73.79 148.64 92.88
CA GLN A 466 -74.91 147.71 92.74
C GLN A 466 -75.69 147.88 91.42
N GLU A 467 -75.84 149.12 90.95
CA GLU A 467 -76.76 149.48 89.85
C GLU A 467 -76.25 149.13 88.43
N GLN A 468 -74.99 148.72 88.28
CA GLN A 468 -74.45 148.24 86.99
C GLN A 468 -74.58 146.72 86.79
N THR A 469 -74.93 145.96 87.84
CA THR A 469 -74.89 144.49 87.80
C THR A 469 -76.09 143.89 87.05
N ASP A 470 -77.27 144.46 87.28
CA ASP A 470 -78.55 143.82 86.94
C ASP A 470 -78.85 143.77 85.43
N GLN A 471 -78.13 144.54 84.60
CA GLN A 471 -78.29 144.53 83.13
C GLN A 471 -77.53 143.39 82.44
N LEU A 472 -76.53 142.78 83.09
CA LEU A 472 -75.67 141.76 82.46
C LEU A 472 -76.28 140.35 82.49
N GLU A 473 -77.06 140.01 83.52
CA GLU A 473 -77.55 138.65 83.73
C GLU A 473 -78.55 138.20 82.63
N MET A 474 -79.34 139.13 82.07
CA MET A 474 -80.31 138.85 81.01
C MET A 474 -79.65 138.32 79.72
N HIS A 475 -78.46 138.79 79.38
CA HIS A 475 -77.71 138.31 78.21
C HIS A 475 -77.14 136.89 78.41
N ARG A 476 -76.91 136.47 79.66
CA ARG A 476 -76.33 135.17 80.01
C ARG A 476 -77.29 134.00 79.77
N VAL A 477 -78.59 134.22 79.95
CA VAL A 477 -79.63 133.17 79.77
C VAL A 477 -79.80 132.79 78.30
N LYS A 478 -79.97 133.79 77.41
CA LYS A 478 -80.22 133.57 75.96
C LYS A 478 -79.05 132.91 75.23
N ALA A 479 -77.83 133.06 75.72
CA ALA A 479 -76.68 132.35 75.17
C ALA A 479 -76.81 130.82 75.37
N LYS A 480 -77.33 130.40 76.53
CA LYS A 480 -77.40 129.00 76.94
C LYS A 480 -78.44 128.20 76.16
N GLU A 481 -79.61 128.81 75.91
CA GLU A 481 -80.69 128.22 75.09
C GLU A 481 -80.24 127.86 73.66
N LEU A 482 -79.29 128.64 73.10
CA LEU A 482 -78.69 128.38 71.79
C LEU A 482 -77.61 127.28 71.80
N GLU A 483 -77.03 126.96 72.95
CA GLU A 483 -76.08 125.85 73.10
C GLU A 483 -76.81 124.51 73.29
N ASP A 484 -77.87 124.49 74.11
CA ASP A 484 -78.70 123.31 74.32
C ASP A 484 -79.39 122.85 73.01
N LEU A 485 -79.89 123.79 72.20
CA LEU A 485 -80.50 123.47 70.90
C LEU A 485 -79.48 122.91 69.89
N LYS A 486 -78.23 123.41 69.89
CA LYS A 486 -77.14 122.85 69.07
C LYS A 486 -76.79 121.42 69.47
N LYS A 487 -76.82 121.12 70.76
CA LYS A 487 -76.52 119.78 71.29
C LYS A 487 -77.55 118.75 70.82
N SER A 488 -78.84 119.08 70.91
CA SER A 488 -79.93 118.20 70.42
C SER A 488 -79.80 117.87 68.93
N TYR A 489 -79.53 118.86 68.07
CA TYR A 489 -79.33 118.62 66.63
C TYR A 489 -78.10 117.76 66.32
N LYS A 490 -77.06 117.81 67.16
CA LYS A 490 -75.87 116.98 67.02
C LYS A 490 -76.19 115.51 67.33
N GLU A 491 -76.89 115.27 68.45
CA GLU A 491 -77.26 113.93 68.92
C GLU A 491 -78.16 113.19 67.91
N SER A 492 -79.17 113.85 67.33
CA SER A 492 -80.03 113.22 66.32
C SER A 492 -79.35 112.93 64.96
N ILE A 493 -78.23 113.58 64.65
CA ILE A 493 -77.42 113.25 63.46
C ILE A 493 -76.57 112.01 63.76
N ASP A 494 -75.92 111.97 64.92
CA ASP A 494 -75.06 110.86 65.34
C ASP A 494 -75.86 109.55 65.52
N GLU A 495 -77.13 109.62 65.96
CA GLU A 495 -78.06 108.48 65.98
C GLU A 495 -78.39 107.95 64.56
N LEU A 496 -78.68 108.84 63.61
CA LEU A 496 -79.01 108.46 62.23
C LEU A 496 -77.82 107.81 61.51
N GLU A 497 -76.62 108.30 61.78
CA GLU A 497 -75.38 107.76 61.21
C GLU A 497 -75.06 106.37 61.79
N THR A 498 -75.17 106.18 63.11
CA THR A 498 -74.90 104.89 63.77
C THR A 498 -75.93 103.79 63.47
N LEU A 499 -77.17 104.13 63.13
CA LEU A 499 -78.13 103.14 62.62
C LEU A 499 -77.81 102.71 61.18
N ARG A 500 -77.26 103.62 60.37
CA ARG A 500 -76.90 103.34 58.98
C ARG A 500 -75.64 102.48 58.85
N THR A 501 -74.67 102.61 59.75
CA THR A 501 -73.49 101.73 59.74
C THR A 501 -73.88 100.31 60.14
N LYS A 502 -74.60 100.12 61.27
CA LYS A 502 -74.99 98.80 61.80
C LYS A 502 -75.61 97.87 60.77
N CYS A 503 -76.60 98.35 60.00
CA CYS A 503 -77.27 97.51 58.99
C CYS A 503 -76.33 97.04 57.85
N LEU A 504 -75.24 97.76 57.57
CA LEU A 504 -74.22 97.36 56.60
C LEU A 504 -73.07 96.57 57.25
N GLU A 505 -72.82 96.82 58.54
CA GLU A 505 -71.83 96.11 59.35
C GLU A 505 -72.28 94.70 59.76
N ASP A 506 -73.59 94.42 59.86
CA ASP A 506 -74.15 93.09 60.21
C ASP A 506 -74.22 92.10 59.03
N GLU A 507 -74.37 92.60 57.79
CA GLU A 507 -74.35 91.73 56.60
C GLU A 507 -72.93 91.39 56.15
N ARG A 508 -72.00 92.31 56.32
CA ARG A 508 -70.59 92.17 55.95
C ARG A 508 -69.91 90.88 56.47
N PRO A 509 -69.93 90.55 57.78
CA PRO A 509 -69.28 89.36 58.30
C PRO A 509 -69.89 88.07 57.74
N ARG A 510 -71.19 88.05 57.38
CA ARG A 510 -71.82 86.88 56.76
C ARG A 510 -71.24 86.59 55.38
N TRP A 511 -70.99 87.63 54.58
CA TRP A 511 -70.35 87.49 53.28
C TRP A 511 -68.85 87.20 53.40
N GLU A 512 -68.17 87.74 54.42
CA GLU A 512 -66.77 87.40 54.73
C GLU A 512 -66.64 85.93 55.17
N ASP A 513 -67.55 85.41 56.00
CA ASP A 513 -67.64 84.00 56.43
C ASP A 513 -67.95 83.04 55.26
N GLU A 514 -68.85 83.41 54.33
CA GLU A 514 -69.11 82.55 53.18
C GLU A 514 -67.92 82.58 52.19
N LEU A 515 -67.22 83.71 52.06
CA LEU A 515 -65.97 83.81 51.32
C LEU A 515 -64.83 83.01 51.95
N THR A 516 -64.72 82.91 53.29
CA THR A 516 -63.72 82.03 53.93
C THR A 516 -64.05 80.56 53.69
N LYS A 517 -65.31 80.13 53.86
CA LYS A 517 -65.75 78.75 53.53
C LYS A 517 -65.41 78.37 52.08
N TYR A 518 -65.73 79.22 51.10
CA TYR A 518 -65.38 78.95 49.70
C TYR A 518 -63.87 78.91 49.47
N ARG A 519 -63.09 79.78 50.12
CA ARG A 519 -61.60 79.73 50.06
C ARG A 519 -61.06 78.44 50.68
N GLU A 520 -61.61 77.98 51.80
CA GLU A 520 -61.23 76.71 52.44
C GLU A 520 -61.56 75.50 51.56
N ILE A 521 -62.75 75.45 50.95
CA ILE A 521 -63.14 74.40 50.00
C ILE A 521 -62.20 74.39 48.81
N ILE A 522 -61.91 75.55 48.20
CA ILE A 522 -60.98 75.68 47.07
C ILE A 522 -59.56 75.26 47.48
N ASN A 523 -59.08 75.61 48.68
CA ASN A 523 -57.76 75.22 49.16
C ASN A 523 -57.69 73.71 49.46
N ARG A 524 -58.75 73.12 50.03
CA ARG A 524 -58.87 71.67 50.26
C ARG A 524 -58.91 70.89 48.96
N GLN A 525 -59.63 71.38 47.95
CA GLN A 525 -59.65 70.81 46.60
C GLN A 525 -58.29 70.94 45.92
N LYS A 526 -57.63 72.10 45.98
CA LYS A 526 -56.25 72.28 45.45
C LYS A 526 -55.26 71.31 46.10
N ALA A 527 -55.32 71.13 47.42
CA ALA A 527 -54.47 70.19 48.14
C ALA A 527 -54.75 68.74 47.74
N GLU A 528 -56.01 68.35 47.57
CA GLU A 528 -56.37 66.99 47.13
C GLU A 528 -55.99 66.71 45.68
N ILE A 529 -56.17 67.66 44.76
CA ILE A 529 -55.68 67.54 43.37
C ILE A 529 -54.14 67.53 43.34
N GLY A 530 -53.47 68.19 44.31
CA GLY A 530 -52.04 68.04 44.58
C GLY A 530 -51.66 66.59 44.87
N ARG A 531 -52.24 66.00 45.92
CA ARG A 531 -52.04 64.58 46.29
C ARG A 531 -52.35 63.60 45.17
N GLN A 532 -53.34 63.91 44.33
CA GLN A 532 -53.72 63.07 43.19
C GLN A 532 -52.70 63.17 42.04
N ARG A 533 -52.03 64.32 41.86
CA ARG A 533 -50.85 64.43 40.98
C ARG A 533 -49.62 63.73 41.57
N GLU A 534 -49.32 63.94 42.85
CA GLU A 534 -48.23 63.23 43.56
C GLU A 534 -48.36 61.71 43.41
N LYS A 535 -49.57 61.15 43.57
CA LYS A 535 -49.86 59.72 43.33
C LYS A 535 -49.75 59.30 41.87
N LEU A 536 -50.06 60.17 40.90
CA LEU A 536 -49.89 59.88 39.48
C LEU A 536 -48.41 59.87 39.09
N GLU A 537 -47.61 60.76 39.68
CA GLU A 537 -46.16 60.82 39.55
C GLU A 537 -45.49 59.59 40.20
N GLU A 538 -45.97 59.16 41.38
CA GLU A 538 -45.57 57.90 42.03
C GLU A 538 -45.89 56.68 41.13
N VAL A 539 -47.12 56.59 40.59
CA VAL A 539 -47.52 55.47 39.71
C VAL A 539 -46.72 55.44 38.41
N THR A 540 -46.46 56.59 37.78
CA THR A 540 -45.64 56.63 36.55
C THR A 540 -44.16 56.36 36.82
N ALA A 541 -43.63 56.76 37.99
CA ALA A 541 -42.29 56.36 38.43
C ALA A 541 -42.19 54.84 38.68
N LEU A 542 -43.20 54.23 39.31
CA LEU A 542 -43.29 52.78 39.53
C LEU A 542 -43.45 52.00 38.21
N GLN A 543 -44.23 52.52 37.25
CA GLN A 543 -44.31 51.94 35.90
C GLN A 543 -42.96 52.00 35.20
N GLY A 544 -42.29 53.15 35.20
CA GLY A 544 -40.95 53.32 34.64
C GLY A 544 -39.85 52.55 35.39
N GLN A 545 -40.09 52.09 36.62
CA GLN A 545 -39.25 51.11 37.32
C GLN A 545 -39.55 49.71 36.82
N HIS A 546 -40.81 49.27 36.81
CA HIS A 546 -41.20 47.95 36.30
C HIS A 546 -40.75 47.72 34.85
N GLU A 547 -40.78 48.73 33.98
CA GLU A 547 -40.29 48.62 32.61
C GLU A 547 -38.77 48.38 32.54
N ARG A 548 -37.99 49.02 33.42
CA ARG A 548 -36.54 48.79 33.54
C ARG A 548 -36.24 47.42 34.15
N ASP A 549 -36.92 47.05 35.24
CA ASP A 549 -36.78 45.74 35.88
C ASP A 549 -37.12 44.61 34.89
N LYS A 550 -38.13 44.82 34.03
CA LYS A 550 -38.51 43.87 32.97
C LYS A 550 -37.43 43.77 31.87
N GLN A 551 -36.84 44.89 31.47
CA GLN A 551 -35.73 44.91 30.50
C GLN A 551 -34.48 44.21 31.07
N GLU A 552 -34.17 44.45 32.34
CA GLU A 552 -33.08 43.78 33.07
C GLU A 552 -33.34 42.27 33.13
N ILE A 553 -34.53 41.83 33.54
CA ILE A 553 -34.94 40.41 33.54
C ILE A 553 -34.78 39.78 32.15
N THR A 554 -35.19 40.45 31.05
CA THR A 554 -34.98 39.90 29.70
C THR A 554 -33.50 39.80 29.33
N SER A 555 -32.67 40.79 29.69
CA SER A 555 -31.22 40.73 29.42
C SER A 555 -30.52 39.63 30.22
N LEU A 556 -30.95 39.38 31.46
CA LEU A 556 -30.45 38.27 32.28
C LEU A 556 -30.95 36.91 31.77
N GLN A 557 -32.14 36.84 31.18
CA GLN A 557 -32.63 35.64 30.49
C GLN A 557 -31.80 35.35 29.24
N GLU A 558 -31.52 36.35 28.39
CA GLU A 558 -30.63 36.22 27.23
C GLU A 558 -29.20 35.81 27.63
N GLU A 559 -28.66 36.34 28.74
CA GLU A 559 -27.36 35.92 29.27
C GLU A 559 -27.38 34.46 29.77
N VAL A 560 -28.42 34.06 30.51
CA VAL A 560 -28.59 32.67 30.98
C VAL A 560 -28.77 31.69 29.82
N GLU A 561 -29.51 32.04 28.77
CA GLU A 561 -29.65 31.24 27.56
C GLU A 561 -28.33 31.13 26.80
N SER A 562 -27.58 32.23 26.67
CA SER A 562 -26.24 32.26 26.08
C SER A 562 -25.24 31.39 26.85
N LEU A 563 -25.21 31.49 28.19
CA LEU A 563 -24.37 30.66 29.05
C LEU A 563 -24.79 29.18 29.02
N THR A 564 -26.09 28.90 28.92
CA THR A 564 -26.61 27.53 28.76
C THR A 564 -26.17 26.94 27.42
N SER A 565 -26.26 27.70 26.33
CA SER A 565 -25.77 27.30 25.01
C SER A 565 -24.27 26.97 25.06
N GLN A 566 -23.45 27.87 25.60
CA GLN A 566 -22.01 27.67 25.83
C GLN A 566 -21.71 26.43 26.69
N MET A 567 -22.51 26.16 27.73
CA MET A 567 -22.40 24.93 28.52
C MET A 567 -22.69 23.67 27.69
N THR A 568 -23.70 23.68 26.81
CA THR A 568 -23.98 22.51 25.94
C THR A 568 -22.90 22.29 24.89
N ASP A 569 -22.29 23.36 24.37
CA ASP A 569 -21.15 23.27 23.45
C ASP A 569 -19.91 22.70 24.16
N LEU A 570 -19.56 23.22 25.35
CA LEU A 570 -18.46 22.69 26.16
C LEU A 570 -18.68 21.24 26.60
N GLN A 571 -19.93 20.84 26.90
CA GLN A 571 -20.26 19.43 27.16
C GLN A 571 -20.04 18.56 25.93
N ARG A 572 -20.37 19.06 24.73
CA ARG A 572 -20.13 18.35 23.47
C ARG A 572 -18.65 18.20 23.16
N ASP A 573 -17.84 19.23 23.41
CA ASP A 573 -16.38 19.19 23.25
C ASP A 573 -15.71 18.23 24.23
N VAL A 574 -16.18 18.19 25.49
CA VAL A 574 -15.73 17.21 26.51
C VAL A 574 -16.15 15.79 26.17
N GLN A 575 -17.34 15.59 25.60
CA GLN A 575 -17.76 14.26 25.14
C GLN A 575 -16.93 13.81 23.93
N GLY A 576 -16.74 14.69 22.94
CA GLY A 576 -15.87 14.43 21.79
C GLY A 576 -14.39 14.32 22.15
N SER A 577 -13.92 14.80 23.32
CA SER A 577 -12.57 14.53 23.82
C SER A 577 -12.46 13.14 24.45
N ARG A 578 -13.47 12.70 25.21
CA ARG A 578 -13.55 11.33 25.76
C ARG A 578 -13.63 10.26 24.68
N GLU A 579 -14.34 10.54 23.59
CA GLU A 579 -14.43 9.62 22.43
C GLU A 579 -13.06 9.46 21.77
N ARG A 580 -12.33 10.55 21.52
CA ARG A 580 -10.94 10.50 21.03
C ARG A 580 -9.97 9.85 22.04
N GLU A 581 -10.18 10.04 23.34
CA GLU A 581 -9.41 9.35 24.38
C GLU A 581 -9.67 7.84 24.35
N ALA A 582 -10.92 7.41 24.21
CA ALA A 582 -11.28 5.99 24.07
C ALA A 582 -10.72 5.37 22.78
N GLU A 583 -10.71 6.10 21.66
CA GLU A 583 -10.03 5.67 20.42
C GLU A 583 -8.52 5.51 20.64
N LEU A 584 -7.86 6.49 21.26
CA LEU A 584 -6.42 6.45 21.58
C LEU A 584 -6.07 5.31 22.54
N LEU A 585 -6.92 5.02 23.53
CA LEU A 585 -6.80 3.86 24.41
C LEU A 585 -6.97 2.55 23.61
N GLY A 586 -7.95 2.46 22.71
CA GLY A 586 -8.13 1.31 21.82
C GLY A 586 -6.98 1.11 20.81
N PHE A 587 -6.34 2.18 20.34
CA PHE A 587 -5.09 2.09 19.58
C PHE A 587 -3.92 1.63 20.46
N THR A 588 -3.83 2.11 21.70
CA THR A 588 -2.80 1.72 22.67
C THR A 588 -2.93 0.25 23.07
N GLU A 589 -4.15 -0.25 23.27
CA GLU A 589 -4.44 -1.67 23.50
C GLU A 589 -4.00 -2.53 22.30
N LYS A 590 -4.40 -2.15 21.08
CA LYS A 590 -4.02 -2.87 19.85
C LYS A 590 -2.50 -2.87 19.64
N LEU A 591 -1.81 -1.76 19.93
CA LEU A 591 -0.35 -1.67 19.88
C LEU A 591 0.32 -2.53 20.96
N SER A 592 -0.18 -2.49 22.19
CA SER A 592 0.34 -3.29 23.31
C SER A 592 0.16 -4.80 23.07
N SER A 593 -1.04 -5.21 22.65
CA SER A 593 -1.36 -6.58 22.26
C SER A 593 -0.47 -7.07 21.09
N LYS A 594 -0.31 -6.25 20.05
CA LYS A 594 0.57 -6.60 18.91
C LYS A 594 2.06 -6.63 19.29
N ASN A 595 2.50 -5.77 20.21
CA ASN A 595 3.87 -5.79 20.73
C ASN A 595 4.12 -7.04 21.57
N ALA A 596 3.21 -7.40 22.48
CA ALA A 596 3.27 -8.64 23.24
C ALA A 596 3.26 -9.90 22.33
N HIS A 597 2.46 -9.87 21.26
CA HIS A 597 2.46 -10.94 20.25
C HIS A 597 3.80 -11.03 19.50
N LEU A 598 4.32 -9.93 18.96
CA LEU A 598 5.63 -9.88 18.29
C LEU A 598 6.78 -10.28 19.23
N GLN A 599 6.70 -9.93 20.51
CA GLN A 599 7.66 -10.35 21.54
C GLN A 599 7.55 -11.86 21.82
N SER A 600 6.34 -12.43 21.82
CA SER A 600 6.14 -13.89 21.92
C SER A 600 6.68 -14.65 20.70
N GLU A 601 6.49 -14.11 19.48
CA GLU A 601 7.06 -14.67 18.25
C GLU A 601 8.58 -14.56 18.25
N SER A 602 9.13 -13.41 18.65
CA SER A 602 10.58 -13.21 18.78
C SER A 602 11.20 -14.16 19.80
N ASN A 603 10.57 -14.39 20.94
CA ASN A 603 11.02 -15.38 21.94
C ASN A 603 10.93 -16.82 21.39
N ALA A 604 9.88 -17.15 20.64
CA ALA A 604 9.73 -18.47 20.02
C ALA A 604 10.79 -18.72 18.92
N LEU A 605 11.05 -17.72 18.08
CA LEU A 605 12.11 -17.76 17.06
C LEU A 605 13.50 -17.80 17.67
N GLN A 606 13.76 -17.07 18.78
CA GLN A 606 15.01 -17.17 19.52
C GLN A 606 15.20 -18.57 20.12
N SER A 607 14.16 -19.17 20.68
CA SER A 607 14.22 -20.55 21.19
C SER A 607 14.50 -21.58 20.08
N GLN A 608 13.94 -21.38 18.88
CA GLN A 608 14.27 -22.19 17.70
C GLN A 608 15.72 -21.97 17.24
N LEU A 609 16.19 -20.73 17.21
CA LEU A 609 17.58 -20.39 16.86
C LEU A 609 18.55 -21.04 17.85
N ASP A 610 18.33 -20.88 19.15
CA ASP A 610 19.10 -21.53 20.21
C ASP A 610 19.15 -23.06 20.04
N GLN A 611 18.02 -23.68 19.70
CA GLN A 611 17.93 -25.13 19.51
C GLN A 611 18.68 -25.60 18.25
N VAL A 612 18.63 -24.82 17.16
CA VAL A 612 19.42 -25.07 15.94
C VAL A 612 20.91 -24.82 16.19
N SER A 613 21.28 -23.79 16.95
CA SER A 613 22.66 -23.53 17.35
C SER A 613 23.24 -24.65 18.21
N ARG A 614 22.47 -25.17 19.19
CA ARG A 614 22.86 -26.36 19.98
C ARG A 614 23.11 -27.56 19.07
N SER A 615 22.15 -27.91 18.21
CA SER A 615 22.30 -29.08 17.32
C SER A 615 23.44 -28.91 16.31
N PHE A 616 23.71 -27.68 15.85
CA PHE A 616 24.90 -27.36 15.04
C PHE A 616 26.19 -27.57 15.84
N THR A 617 26.29 -27.08 17.08
CA THR A 617 27.49 -27.30 17.91
C THR A 617 27.72 -28.77 18.26
N GLU A 618 26.65 -29.54 18.48
CA GLU A 618 26.76 -31.00 18.66
C GLU A 618 27.22 -31.72 17.38
N LEU A 619 26.70 -31.34 16.22
CA LEU A 619 27.13 -31.91 14.93
C LEU A 619 28.57 -31.53 14.60
N GLN A 620 28.99 -30.31 14.92
CA GLN A 620 30.38 -29.88 14.79
C GLN A 620 31.29 -30.69 15.72
N ALA A 621 30.93 -30.87 17.00
CA ALA A 621 31.71 -31.69 17.93
C ALA A 621 31.86 -33.14 17.45
N LYS A 622 30.78 -33.75 16.93
CA LYS A 622 30.79 -35.10 16.32
C LYS A 622 31.62 -35.15 15.03
N LEU A 623 31.65 -34.08 14.24
CA LEU A 623 32.52 -33.96 13.06
C LEU A 623 34.00 -33.84 13.44
N GLU A 624 34.33 -33.06 14.47
CA GLU A 624 35.70 -32.94 14.99
C GLU A 624 36.18 -34.26 15.62
N GLU A 625 35.32 -34.96 16.38
CA GLU A 625 35.61 -36.28 16.94
C GLU A 625 35.89 -37.33 15.85
N THR A 626 35.01 -37.41 14.85
CA THR A 626 35.20 -38.35 13.71
C THR A 626 36.39 -37.98 12.83
N SER A 627 36.73 -36.70 12.70
CA SER A 627 37.96 -36.25 12.03
C SER A 627 39.21 -36.70 12.80
N ARG A 628 39.25 -36.52 14.13
CA ARG A 628 40.36 -37.02 14.97
C ARG A 628 40.51 -38.53 14.88
N PHE A 629 39.39 -39.28 14.88
CA PHE A 629 39.42 -40.74 14.71
C PHE A 629 39.98 -41.16 13.33
N LEU A 630 39.65 -40.42 12.26
CA LEU A 630 40.23 -40.63 10.93
C LEU A 630 41.71 -40.28 10.87
N GLU A 631 42.16 -39.21 11.54
CA GLU A 631 43.58 -38.85 11.65
C GLU A 631 44.38 -39.92 12.41
N ASP A 632 43.87 -40.40 13.54
CA ASP A 632 44.48 -41.47 14.32
C ASP A 632 44.51 -42.80 13.55
N LYS A 633 43.45 -43.12 12.79
CA LYS A 633 43.44 -44.29 11.90
C LYS A 633 44.39 -44.14 10.71
N SER A 634 44.53 -42.95 10.13
CA SER A 634 45.54 -42.68 9.10
C SER A 634 46.97 -42.79 9.66
N ARG A 635 47.20 -42.36 10.91
CA ARG A 635 48.49 -42.52 11.60
C ARG A 635 48.81 -43.99 11.87
N GLN A 636 47.82 -44.77 12.32
CA GLN A 636 47.96 -46.23 12.50
C GLN A 636 48.26 -46.94 11.17
N LEU A 637 47.54 -46.62 10.10
CA LEU A 637 47.76 -47.21 8.78
C LEU A 637 49.20 -46.91 8.28
N LYS A 638 49.65 -45.66 8.35
CA LYS A 638 51.03 -45.27 7.97
C LYS A 638 52.09 -45.96 8.81
N GLN A 639 51.81 -46.21 10.09
CA GLN A 639 52.72 -46.96 10.95
C GLN A 639 52.77 -48.44 10.55
N GLU A 640 51.65 -49.06 10.18
CA GLU A 640 51.64 -50.42 9.63
C GLU A 640 52.34 -50.47 8.26
N GLU A 641 52.10 -49.52 7.36
CA GLU A 641 52.78 -49.40 6.06
C GLU A 641 54.32 -49.37 6.22
N VAL A 642 54.83 -48.62 7.21
CA VAL A 642 56.27 -48.58 7.52
C VAL A 642 56.78 -49.90 8.11
N MET A 643 56.05 -50.50 9.05
CA MET A 643 56.43 -51.81 9.62
C MET A 643 56.44 -52.92 8.56
N ARG A 644 55.48 -52.91 7.63
CA ARG A 644 55.43 -53.83 6.48
C ARG A 644 56.53 -53.54 5.46
N GLY A 645 56.89 -52.29 5.25
CA GLY A 645 58.07 -51.90 4.47
C GLY A 645 59.34 -52.54 5.02
N GLN A 646 59.58 -52.38 6.33
CA GLN A 646 60.74 -52.96 7.03
C GLN A 646 60.74 -54.50 7.02
N GLU A 647 59.57 -55.14 7.17
CA GLU A 647 59.42 -56.60 7.04
C GLU A 647 59.78 -57.07 5.62
N VAL A 648 59.33 -56.36 4.59
CA VAL A 648 59.62 -56.66 3.18
C VAL A 648 61.08 -56.38 2.82
N GLU A 649 61.68 -55.32 3.35
CA GLU A 649 63.11 -55.02 3.18
C GLU A 649 63.98 -56.11 3.82
N GLY A 650 63.71 -56.51 5.06
CA GLY A 650 64.44 -57.60 5.73
C GLY A 650 64.30 -58.95 5.00
N LEU A 651 63.11 -59.29 4.50
CA LEU A 651 62.91 -60.48 3.68
C LEU A 651 63.60 -60.40 2.30
N GLN A 652 63.80 -59.20 1.74
CA GLN A 652 64.61 -59.01 0.54
C GLN A 652 66.11 -59.16 0.82
N GLU A 653 66.60 -58.66 1.96
CA GLU A 653 67.99 -58.87 2.41
C GLU A 653 68.28 -60.35 2.67
N GLU A 654 67.41 -61.07 3.38
CA GLU A 654 67.53 -62.52 3.59
C GLU A 654 67.52 -63.28 2.27
N ARG A 655 66.59 -62.96 1.36
CA ARG A 655 66.52 -63.56 0.02
C ARG A 655 67.78 -63.26 -0.80
N ALA A 656 68.35 -62.06 -0.71
CA ALA A 656 69.58 -61.70 -1.39
C ALA A 656 70.79 -62.47 -0.81
N ALA A 657 70.89 -62.58 0.51
CA ALA A 657 71.92 -63.38 1.18
C ALA A 657 71.86 -64.85 0.73
N LEU A 658 70.68 -65.47 0.78
CA LEU A 658 70.45 -66.84 0.29
C LEU A 658 70.76 -67.00 -1.20
N GLN A 659 70.47 -65.99 -2.04
CA GLN A 659 70.89 -66.00 -3.45
C GLN A 659 72.41 -65.97 -3.62
N THR A 660 73.14 -65.20 -2.80
CA THR A 660 74.62 -65.21 -2.84
C THR A 660 75.22 -66.51 -2.32
N GLU A 661 74.60 -67.16 -1.34
CA GLU A 661 75.01 -68.50 -0.86
C GLU A 661 74.76 -69.56 -1.94
N VAL A 662 73.57 -69.58 -2.56
CA VAL A 662 73.26 -70.47 -3.68
C VAL A 662 74.21 -70.26 -4.86
N ALA A 663 74.61 -69.01 -5.14
CA ALA A 663 75.62 -68.72 -6.16
C ALA A 663 77.00 -69.31 -5.79
N GLN A 664 77.47 -69.11 -4.56
CA GLN A 664 78.75 -69.68 -4.07
C GLN A 664 78.76 -71.21 -4.07
N LEU A 665 77.64 -71.84 -3.66
CA LEU A 665 77.46 -73.30 -3.73
C LEU A 665 77.45 -73.79 -5.18
N THR A 666 76.84 -73.03 -6.10
CA THR A 666 76.83 -73.34 -7.53
C THR A 666 78.25 -73.28 -8.11
N THR A 667 79.01 -72.22 -7.86
CA THR A 667 80.40 -72.13 -8.32
C THR A 667 81.27 -73.23 -7.72
N ARG A 668 81.09 -73.60 -6.43
CA ARG A 668 81.83 -74.72 -5.84
C ARG A 668 81.44 -76.08 -6.44
N VAL A 669 80.19 -76.27 -6.86
CA VAL A 669 79.76 -77.46 -7.61
C VAL A 669 80.36 -77.49 -9.02
N GLU A 670 80.56 -76.34 -9.66
CA GLU A 670 81.24 -76.23 -10.96
C GLU A 670 82.75 -76.49 -10.85
N GLU A 671 83.42 -75.91 -9.85
CA GLU A 671 84.81 -76.26 -9.51
C GLU A 671 84.98 -77.76 -9.28
N LEU A 672 84.11 -78.38 -8.48
CA LEU A 672 84.14 -79.83 -8.22
C LEU A 672 83.86 -80.67 -9.48
N ARG A 673 83.05 -80.17 -10.43
CA ARG A 673 82.84 -80.81 -11.74
C ARG A 673 84.10 -80.71 -12.60
N ASP A 674 84.80 -79.58 -12.61
CA ASP A 674 86.05 -79.42 -13.36
C ASP A 674 87.24 -80.14 -12.70
N GLU A 675 87.31 -80.20 -11.38
CA GLU A 675 88.17 -81.13 -10.63
C GLU A 675 87.90 -82.57 -11.08
N LEU A 676 86.63 -83.00 -11.14
CA LEU A 676 86.26 -84.35 -11.61
C LEU A 676 86.59 -84.59 -13.09
N VAL A 677 86.40 -83.60 -13.97
CA VAL A 677 86.75 -83.69 -15.40
C VAL A 677 88.26 -83.72 -15.61
N THR A 678 89.04 -82.92 -14.86
CA THR A 678 90.51 -82.97 -14.91
C THR A 678 91.04 -84.26 -14.31
N GLN A 679 90.43 -84.82 -13.26
CA GLN A 679 90.76 -86.16 -12.76
C GLN A 679 90.42 -87.25 -13.78
N LYS A 680 89.26 -87.20 -14.45
CA LYS A 680 88.94 -88.12 -15.56
C LYS A 680 89.92 -87.98 -16.72
N ARG A 681 90.37 -86.76 -17.06
CA ARG A 681 91.44 -86.52 -18.06
C ARG A 681 92.79 -87.07 -17.61
N LYS A 682 93.18 -86.91 -16.34
CA LYS A 682 94.39 -87.51 -15.75
C LYS A 682 94.34 -89.03 -15.76
N GLN A 683 93.22 -89.63 -15.34
CA GLN A 683 93.00 -91.08 -15.39
C GLN A 683 93.04 -91.59 -16.84
N ALA A 684 92.39 -90.92 -17.79
CA ALA A 684 92.44 -91.29 -19.21
C ALA A 684 93.85 -91.11 -19.81
N ALA A 685 94.62 -90.11 -19.38
CA ALA A 685 96.02 -89.94 -19.76
C ALA A 685 96.90 -91.06 -19.17
N ASN A 686 96.72 -91.41 -17.90
CA ASN A 686 97.42 -92.53 -17.26
C ASN A 686 97.04 -93.87 -17.91
N ILE A 687 95.78 -94.10 -18.29
CA ILE A 687 95.35 -95.29 -19.03
C ILE A 687 95.99 -95.33 -20.42
N LYS A 688 96.05 -94.19 -21.13
CA LYS A 688 96.76 -94.08 -22.41
C LYS A 688 98.26 -94.32 -22.25
N ASP A 689 98.88 -93.83 -21.19
CA ASP A 689 100.31 -94.04 -20.96
C ASP A 689 100.63 -95.47 -20.51
N LEU A 690 99.84 -96.06 -19.62
CA LEU A 690 99.93 -97.49 -19.29
C LEU A 690 99.70 -98.35 -20.55
N THR A 691 98.81 -97.95 -21.46
CA THR A 691 98.60 -98.63 -22.75
C THR A 691 99.79 -98.43 -23.70
N LYS A 692 100.44 -97.25 -23.70
CA LYS A 692 101.73 -97.03 -24.38
C LYS A 692 102.83 -97.89 -23.77
N GLN A 693 102.96 -97.97 -22.46
CA GLN A 693 103.93 -98.81 -21.77
C GLN A 693 103.70 -100.30 -22.08
N LEU A 694 102.44 -100.75 -22.12
CA LEU A 694 102.07 -102.13 -22.45
C LEU A 694 102.34 -102.45 -23.93
N THR A 695 102.04 -101.54 -24.87
CA THR A 695 102.36 -101.70 -26.30
C THR A 695 103.86 -101.53 -26.59
N GLN A 696 104.58 -100.70 -25.84
CA GLN A 696 106.03 -100.54 -25.93
C GLN A 696 106.76 -101.72 -25.26
N ALA A 697 106.20 -102.34 -24.23
CA ALA A 697 106.68 -103.61 -23.68
C ALA A 697 106.50 -104.75 -24.70
N ARG A 698 105.35 -104.79 -25.41
CA ARG A 698 105.16 -105.72 -26.55
C ARG A 698 106.21 -105.49 -27.64
N LYS A 699 106.45 -104.24 -28.07
CA LYS A 699 107.54 -103.93 -29.04
C LYS A 699 108.95 -104.21 -28.52
N LYS A 700 109.21 -104.01 -27.22
CA LYS A 700 110.51 -104.36 -26.59
C LYS A 700 110.70 -105.87 -26.42
N LEU A 701 109.66 -106.69 -26.56
CA LEU A 701 109.79 -108.14 -26.69
C LEU A 701 110.24 -108.54 -28.12
N GLU A 702 109.99 -107.69 -29.10
CA GLU A 702 110.17 -107.93 -30.55
C GLU A 702 111.46 -107.30 -31.12
N GLN A 703 112.14 -106.47 -30.32
CA GLN A 703 113.40 -105.78 -30.69
C GLN A 703 114.49 -105.98 -29.62
N VAL A 704 114.65 -107.23 -29.16
CA VAL A 704 115.75 -107.70 -28.28
C VAL A 704 116.62 -108.77 -28.96
N GLU A 705 116.26 -109.22 -30.17
CA GLU A 705 117.30 -109.61 -31.13
C GLU A 705 118.08 -108.37 -31.58
N ASN A 706 119.41 -108.47 -31.62
CA ASN A 706 120.38 -107.40 -31.92
C ASN A 706 120.29 -106.16 -31.00
N GLY A 707 121.03 -106.21 -29.89
CA GLY A 707 121.28 -105.06 -29.02
C GLY A 707 122.23 -104.00 -29.64
N GLY A 708 122.74 -103.04 -28.89
CA GLY A 708 122.62 -102.76 -27.45
C GLY A 708 123.78 -101.88 -26.97
N CYS A 709 123.91 -101.64 -25.65
CA CYS A 709 125.09 -101.03 -24.99
C CYS A 709 125.38 -99.53 -25.36
N ASP A 710 125.62 -98.59 -24.45
CA ASP A 710 125.24 -98.42 -23.05
C ASP A 710 125.47 -96.94 -22.64
N ARG A 711 125.00 -96.57 -21.45
CA ARG A 711 125.52 -95.47 -20.58
C ARG A 711 125.48 -93.98 -20.98
N ASP A 712 125.54 -93.20 -19.90
CA ASP A 712 125.90 -91.79 -19.72
C ASP A 712 125.00 -90.72 -20.39
N ALA A 713 124.77 -89.52 -19.83
CA ALA A 713 125.33 -88.90 -18.61
C ALA A 713 124.29 -88.05 -17.83
N SER A 714 124.67 -87.69 -16.59
CA SER A 714 124.35 -86.48 -15.79
C SER A 714 123.00 -85.73 -15.96
N SER A 715 122.23 -85.45 -14.89
CA SER A 715 122.57 -84.75 -13.62
C SER A 715 122.74 -83.22 -13.76
N MET A 716 122.44 -82.49 -12.68
CA MET A 716 122.22 -81.03 -12.51
C MET A 716 120.77 -80.54 -12.77
N GLY A 717 120.24 -79.56 -12.02
CA GLY A 717 120.86 -78.90 -10.85
C GLY A 717 120.26 -77.55 -10.42
N SER A 718 118.99 -77.52 -9.99
CA SER A 718 118.32 -76.57 -9.06
C SER A 718 118.85 -75.13 -8.77
N ARG A 719 117.89 -74.17 -8.71
CA ARG A 719 117.93 -72.80 -8.08
C ARG A 719 118.57 -71.68 -8.95
N SER A 720 118.21 -70.39 -8.84
CA SER A 720 117.28 -69.69 -7.90
C SER A 720 116.62 -68.42 -8.50
N SER A 721 115.54 -67.95 -7.86
CA SER A 721 115.10 -66.54 -7.72
C SER A 721 114.64 -65.68 -8.94
N SER A 722 113.32 -65.52 -9.07
CA SER A 722 112.56 -64.25 -9.26
C SER A 722 113.09 -63.10 -10.15
N SER A 723 112.37 -62.78 -11.24
CA SER A 723 111.77 -61.45 -11.55
C SER A 723 111.26 -61.38 -13.00
N GLY A 724 110.18 -60.63 -13.28
CA GLY A 724 109.76 -60.35 -14.67
C GLY A 724 108.25 -60.20 -14.92
N SER A 725 107.58 -59.25 -14.25
CA SER A 725 106.20 -58.86 -14.59
C SER A 725 106.20 -57.65 -15.54
N LEU A 726 105.27 -57.61 -16.49
CA LEU A 726 105.17 -56.57 -17.52
C LEU A 726 104.08 -55.53 -17.17
N ASN A 727 104.43 -54.25 -17.33
CA ASN A 727 103.63 -53.03 -17.55
C ASN A 727 102.24 -52.91 -16.85
N ALA A 728 101.92 -51.82 -16.14
CA ALA A 728 102.45 -50.45 -16.25
C ALA A 728 102.56 -49.71 -14.90
N ARG A 729 103.24 -48.55 -14.92
CA ARG A 729 103.51 -47.60 -13.82
C ARG A 729 103.53 -46.18 -14.43
N GLN A 730 102.97 -45.09 -13.91
CA GLN A 730 102.65 -44.62 -12.53
C GLN A 730 103.91 -44.32 -11.69
N GLY A 731 104.31 -43.08 -11.39
CA GLY A 731 103.86 -41.70 -11.73
C GLY A 731 104.97 -40.73 -11.27
N GLY A 732 104.83 -39.40 -11.21
CA GLY A 732 103.74 -38.47 -11.51
C GLY A 732 103.99 -37.10 -10.82
N SER A 733 103.29 -36.03 -11.19
CA SER A 733 103.16 -34.79 -10.39
C SER A 733 102.01 -33.91 -10.90
N SER A 734 101.44 -33.09 -9.99
CA SER A 734 100.52 -31.95 -10.20
C SER A 734 99.35 -32.06 -11.20
N SER A 735 98.10 -32.10 -10.71
CA SER A 735 97.18 -30.92 -10.73
C SER A 735 95.66 -31.26 -10.76
N VAL A 736 94.98 -31.03 -9.63
CA VAL A 736 93.65 -30.37 -9.43
C VAL A 736 92.39 -30.80 -10.25
N GLU A 737 91.26 -31.01 -9.54
CA GLU A 737 89.83 -31.12 -10.00
C GLU A 737 89.47 -32.29 -10.94
N GLU A 738 88.25 -32.84 -11.03
CA GLU A 738 87.13 -33.12 -10.08
C GLU A 738 86.20 -34.19 -10.76
N ARG A 739 85.11 -34.80 -10.24
CA ARG A 739 84.32 -34.75 -8.99
C ARG A 739 83.83 -36.18 -8.62
N SER A 740 82.56 -36.36 -8.19
CA SER A 740 81.89 -37.64 -7.85
C SER A 740 80.34 -37.43 -7.86
N PRO A 741 79.47 -38.47 -7.71
CA PRO A 741 78.78 -39.06 -8.87
C PRO A 741 77.23 -39.20 -8.72
N GLU A 742 76.65 -40.15 -9.48
CA GLU A 742 75.27 -40.69 -9.43
C GLU A 742 74.13 -39.83 -10.04
N SER A 743 73.05 -40.42 -10.60
CA SER A 743 72.66 -41.84 -10.69
C SER A 743 72.04 -42.25 -12.05
N GLN A 744 71.61 -43.51 -12.20
CA GLN A 744 71.47 -44.21 -13.50
C GLN A 744 70.12 -44.08 -14.25
N SER A 745 70.10 -44.60 -15.48
CA SER A 745 69.02 -44.53 -16.47
C SER A 745 68.38 -45.89 -16.83
N GLY A 746 67.09 -45.88 -17.16
CA GLY A 746 66.55 -46.70 -18.26
C GLY A 746 65.73 -47.97 -17.91
N PRO A 747 65.05 -48.59 -18.90
CA PRO A 747 63.87 -49.45 -18.63
C PRO A 747 63.90 -50.87 -19.27
N SER A 748 63.05 -51.79 -18.78
CA SER A 748 62.03 -52.53 -19.60
C SER A 748 61.32 -53.71 -18.90
N VAL A 749 60.05 -53.49 -18.49
CA VAL A 749 58.84 -54.37 -18.60
C VAL A 749 58.93 -55.92 -18.50
N MET A 750 58.25 -56.51 -17.48
CA MET A 750 57.26 -57.64 -17.50
C MET A 750 57.03 -58.15 -16.04
N VAL A 751 55.97 -57.79 -15.26
CA VAL A 751 54.50 -58.10 -15.27
C VAL A 751 54.12 -59.43 -14.55
N VAL A 752 52.94 -59.46 -13.84
CA VAL A 752 52.29 -60.58 -13.06
C VAL A 752 52.79 -60.73 -11.59
N ASP A 753 51.98 -60.70 -10.50
CA ASP A 753 50.57 -60.27 -10.27
C ASP A 753 50.22 -60.07 -8.74
N SER A 754 48.98 -59.61 -8.46
CA SER A 754 48.17 -59.73 -7.20
C SER A 754 48.00 -58.54 -6.22
N PHE A 755 47.15 -57.58 -6.62
CA PHE A 755 46.10 -56.89 -5.81
C PHE A 755 46.45 -56.01 -4.56
N PRO A 756 45.54 -55.08 -4.14
CA PRO A 756 44.24 -54.72 -4.72
C PRO A 756 44.25 -53.43 -5.56
N GLU A 757 43.40 -53.38 -6.57
CA GLU A 757 43.34 -52.31 -7.57
C GLU A 757 42.30 -51.25 -7.21
N VAL A 758 42.76 -50.03 -6.86
CA VAL A 758 41.91 -48.83 -6.93
C VAL A 758 41.92 -48.35 -8.37
N ASP A 759 40.77 -48.42 -9.04
CA ASP A 759 40.64 -48.15 -10.48
C ASP A 759 41.20 -46.77 -10.87
N LYS A 760 42.26 -46.81 -11.68
CA LYS A 760 42.95 -45.63 -12.21
C LYS A 760 42.05 -44.80 -13.11
N ALA A 761 41.09 -45.43 -13.81
CA ALA A 761 40.07 -44.72 -14.57
C ALA A 761 39.14 -43.93 -13.64
N VAL A 762 38.63 -44.50 -12.55
CA VAL A 762 37.83 -43.77 -11.54
C VAL A 762 38.60 -42.59 -10.93
N LEU A 763 39.90 -42.74 -10.67
CA LEU A 763 40.72 -41.66 -10.11
C LEU A 763 40.94 -40.52 -11.14
N VAL A 764 41.32 -40.86 -12.37
CA VAL A 764 41.44 -39.89 -13.48
C VAL A 764 40.11 -39.21 -13.75
N ASP A 765 39.00 -39.95 -13.77
CA ASP A 765 37.67 -39.41 -14.03
C ASP A 765 37.16 -38.54 -12.86
N ARG A 766 37.59 -38.82 -11.61
CA ARG A 766 37.37 -37.92 -10.47
C ARG A 766 38.16 -36.62 -10.61
N ILE A 767 39.41 -36.68 -11.08
CA ILE A 767 40.24 -35.50 -11.38
C ILE A 767 39.62 -34.69 -12.52
N VAL A 768 39.22 -35.32 -13.63
CA VAL A 768 38.55 -34.68 -14.77
C VAL A 768 37.20 -34.08 -14.36
N ARG A 769 36.42 -34.73 -13.48
CA ARG A 769 35.20 -34.15 -12.90
C ARG A 769 35.48 -32.93 -12.02
N LEU A 770 36.54 -32.94 -11.22
CA LEU A 770 36.95 -31.79 -10.42
C LEU A 770 37.47 -30.63 -11.29
N GLN A 771 38.28 -30.92 -12.31
CA GLN A 771 38.75 -29.93 -13.29
C GLN A 771 37.58 -29.31 -14.06
N LYS A 772 36.61 -30.10 -14.53
CA LYS A 772 35.38 -29.60 -15.16
C LYS A 772 34.50 -28.80 -14.20
N ALA A 773 34.46 -29.14 -12.91
CA ALA A 773 33.73 -28.38 -11.90
C ALA A 773 34.42 -27.06 -11.53
N LEU A 774 35.76 -27.02 -11.54
CA LEU A 774 36.55 -25.80 -11.37
C LEU A 774 36.45 -24.89 -12.59
N ALA A 775 36.56 -25.43 -13.81
CA ALA A 775 36.35 -24.69 -15.06
C ALA A 775 34.97 -24.01 -15.08
N ARG A 776 33.88 -24.74 -14.78
CA ARG A 776 32.52 -24.17 -14.69
C ARG A 776 32.34 -23.12 -13.59
N LYS A 777 33.14 -23.18 -12.52
CA LYS A 777 33.17 -22.12 -11.49
C LYS A 777 33.94 -20.89 -12.01
N GLN A 778 35.05 -21.10 -12.71
CA GLN A 778 35.87 -20.05 -13.31
C GLN A 778 35.10 -19.32 -14.42
N GLU A 779 34.50 -20.04 -15.37
CA GLU A 779 33.56 -19.52 -16.39
C GLU A 779 32.45 -18.66 -15.77
N LYS A 780 31.92 -19.07 -14.60
CA LYS A 780 30.88 -18.32 -13.89
C LYS A 780 31.41 -17.10 -13.14
N ILE A 781 32.65 -17.14 -12.63
CA ILE A 781 33.33 -15.97 -12.06
C ILE A 781 33.58 -14.96 -13.17
N GLU A 782 34.17 -15.37 -14.29
CA GLU A 782 34.44 -14.53 -15.46
C GLU A 782 33.15 -13.90 -16.02
N PHE A 783 32.08 -14.67 -16.16
CA PHE A 783 30.76 -14.15 -16.54
C PHE A 783 30.22 -13.10 -15.54
N MET A 784 30.38 -13.33 -14.23
CA MET A 784 29.95 -12.37 -13.21
C MET A 784 30.82 -11.11 -13.20
N GLU A 785 32.13 -11.24 -13.40
CA GLU A 785 33.05 -10.12 -13.55
C GLU A 785 32.74 -9.28 -14.79
N ASP A 786 32.46 -9.90 -15.94
CA ASP A 786 32.11 -9.19 -17.17
C ASP A 786 30.73 -8.52 -17.07
N HIS A 787 29.76 -9.14 -16.40
CA HIS A 787 28.49 -8.49 -16.08
C HIS A 787 28.68 -7.29 -15.12
N ILE A 788 29.57 -7.39 -14.13
CA ILE A 788 29.93 -6.27 -13.25
C ILE A 788 30.65 -5.16 -14.03
N LYS A 789 31.59 -5.49 -14.92
CA LYS A 789 32.26 -4.53 -15.84
C LYS A 789 31.22 -3.82 -16.70
N GLN A 790 30.27 -4.55 -17.29
CA GLN A 790 29.20 -4.00 -18.12
C GLN A 790 28.26 -3.08 -17.31
N LEU A 791 27.86 -3.47 -16.10
CA LEU A 791 27.05 -2.64 -15.21
C LEU A 791 27.77 -1.34 -14.80
N VAL A 792 29.05 -1.42 -14.45
CA VAL A 792 29.87 -0.24 -14.13
C VAL A 792 30.03 0.68 -15.34
N GLU A 793 30.20 0.12 -16.53
CA GLU A 793 30.32 0.90 -17.77
C GLU A 793 28.99 1.54 -18.19
N GLU A 794 27.86 0.84 -18.00
CA GLU A 794 26.52 1.42 -18.18
C GLU A 794 26.21 2.50 -17.15
N ILE A 795 26.64 2.34 -15.88
CA ILE A 795 26.56 3.42 -14.88
C ILE A 795 27.38 4.62 -15.33
N ARG A 796 28.63 4.43 -15.76
CA ARG A 796 29.49 5.53 -16.28
C ARG A 796 28.87 6.23 -17.49
N LYS A 797 28.33 5.48 -18.46
CA LYS A 797 27.59 6.06 -19.60
C LYS A 797 26.40 6.87 -19.12
N LYS A 798 25.56 6.33 -18.22
CA LYS A 798 24.38 7.02 -17.68
C LYS A 798 24.76 8.26 -16.89
N THR A 799 25.79 8.23 -16.04
CA THR A 799 26.33 9.42 -15.35
C THR A 799 26.85 10.46 -16.34
N LYS A 800 27.56 10.04 -17.40
CA LYS A 800 28.10 10.95 -18.43
C LYS A 800 27.00 11.54 -19.32
N ILE A 801 25.93 10.78 -19.57
CA ILE A 801 24.70 11.27 -20.21
C ILE A 801 24.02 12.29 -19.30
N ILE A 802 23.74 11.96 -18.03
CA ILE A 802 23.13 12.86 -17.06
C ILE A 802 23.94 14.16 -16.92
N GLN A 803 25.26 14.09 -16.78
CA GLN A 803 26.13 15.28 -16.79
C GLN A 803 26.03 16.06 -18.11
N SER A 804 25.99 15.38 -19.26
CA SER A 804 25.82 16.04 -20.56
C SER A 804 24.40 16.57 -20.82
N TYR A 805 23.38 16.15 -20.07
CA TYR A 805 22.05 16.76 -20.07
C TYR A 805 22.03 17.98 -19.14
N VAL A 806 22.48 17.83 -17.89
CA VAL A 806 22.58 18.92 -16.89
C VAL A 806 23.48 20.08 -17.35
N LEU A 807 24.50 19.82 -18.19
CA LEU A 807 25.39 20.84 -18.77
C LEU A 807 24.95 21.35 -20.16
N ARG A 808 23.80 20.90 -20.69
CA ARG A 808 23.30 21.28 -22.03
C ARG A 808 21.87 21.81 -22.01
N GLU A 809 21.07 21.40 -21.02
CA GLU A 809 19.72 21.91 -20.82
C GLU A 809 19.75 23.16 -19.95
N GLU A 810 19.48 24.30 -20.56
CA GLU A 810 19.06 25.50 -19.83
C GLU A 810 17.75 25.23 -19.07
N SER A 811 17.52 25.96 -17.97
CA SER A 811 16.46 25.68 -16.99
C SER A 811 15.03 25.80 -17.54
N GLY A 812 14.57 24.75 -18.23
CA GLY A 812 13.23 24.68 -18.82
C GLY A 812 12.91 23.41 -19.63
N ALA A 813 13.90 22.57 -19.97
CA ALA A 813 13.70 21.38 -20.80
C ALA A 813 12.87 20.25 -20.14
N LEU A 814 12.73 20.24 -18.81
CA LEU A 814 11.90 19.29 -18.07
C LEU A 814 10.42 19.71 -17.95
N SER A 815 9.94 20.59 -18.84
CA SER A 815 8.51 20.89 -18.94
C SER A 815 7.77 19.74 -19.62
N SER A 816 6.61 19.36 -19.09
CA SER A 816 5.77 18.30 -19.69
C SER A 816 5.29 18.69 -21.09
N GLU A 817 5.03 17.72 -21.97
CA GLU A 817 4.45 17.93 -23.31
C GLU A 817 3.13 18.74 -23.26
N ALA A 818 2.32 18.57 -22.22
CA ALA A 818 1.13 19.38 -21.96
C ALA A 818 1.44 20.87 -21.67
N SER A 819 2.64 21.19 -21.16
CA SER A 819 3.13 22.55 -20.98
C SER A 819 3.58 23.18 -22.29
N ASP A 820 4.29 22.44 -23.16
CA ASP A 820 4.70 22.97 -24.47
C ASP A 820 3.51 23.11 -25.44
N ILE A 821 2.49 22.26 -25.35
CA ILE A 821 1.19 22.48 -26.03
C ILE A 821 0.55 23.80 -25.54
N ASN A 822 0.50 24.03 -24.21
CA ASN A 822 0.00 25.30 -23.66
C ASN A 822 0.85 26.50 -24.09
N LYS A 823 2.17 26.37 -24.16
CA LYS A 823 3.12 27.39 -24.60
C LYS A 823 2.94 27.71 -26.09
N ALA A 824 2.66 26.71 -26.92
CA ALA A 824 2.29 26.90 -28.33
C ALA A 824 0.92 27.60 -28.48
N HIS A 825 -0.06 27.29 -27.63
CA HIS A 825 -1.34 28.01 -27.59
C HIS A 825 -1.16 29.46 -27.14
N LEU A 826 -0.41 29.74 -26.07
CA LEU A 826 -0.07 31.08 -25.59
C LEU A 826 0.72 31.88 -26.64
N SER A 827 1.62 31.23 -27.38
CA SER A 827 2.38 31.84 -28.48
C SER A 827 1.48 32.25 -29.66
N ARG A 828 0.43 31.47 -29.97
CA ARG A 828 -0.50 31.75 -31.08
C ARG A 828 -1.64 32.71 -30.70
N ARG A 829 -2.10 32.70 -29.45
CA ARG A 829 -3.19 33.55 -28.94
C ARG A 829 -2.72 34.95 -28.53
N GLY A 830 -1.41 35.13 -28.35
CA GLY A 830 -0.85 36.19 -27.53
C GLY A 830 -0.89 35.79 -26.06
N GLY A 831 0.22 35.97 -25.34
CA GLY A 831 0.27 35.68 -23.91
C GLY A 831 -0.68 36.59 -23.12
N ILE A 832 -0.99 36.22 -21.88
CA ILE A 832 -2.02 36.88 -21.03
C ILE A 832 -1.81 38.41 -20.88
N MET A 833 -0.56 38.89 -20.97
CA MET A 833 -0.23 40.32 -21.01
C MET A 833 -0.77 41.05 -22.25
N ALA A 834 -0.85 40.38 -23.41
CA ALA A 834 -1.50 40.93 -24.60
C ALA A 834 -2.99 41.14 -24.34
N SER A 835 -3.72 40.12 -23.89
CA SER A 835 -5.15 40.20 -23.56
C SER A 835 -5.49 41.21 -22.46
N LEU A 836 -4.53 41.57 -21.60
CA LEU A 836 -4.66 42.67 -20.62
C LEU A 836 -4.59 44.08 -21.23
N TYR A 837 -3.91 44.27 -22.37
CA TYR A 837 -3.81 45.55 -23.07
C TYR A 837 -4.69 45.62 -24.33
N THR A 838 -5.03 44.50 -24.95
CA THR A 838 -6.01 44.39 -26.04
C THR A 838 -7.32 43.84 -25.46
N SER A 839 -8.25 44.74 -25.15
CA SER A 839 -9.50 44.43 -24.44
C SER A 839 -10.44 43.51 -25.23
N HIS A 840 -10.24 42.19 -25.10
CA HIS A 840 -11.06 41.16 -25.74
C HIS A 840 -11.83 40.35 -24.67
N PRO A 841 -13.18 40.38 -24.60
CA PRO A 841 -13.90 40.04 -23.37
C PRO A 841 -14.01 38.55 -22.97
N ALA A 842 -13.27 37.63 -23.60
CA ALA A 842 -13.53 36.19 -23.53
C ALA A 842 -12.28 35.29 -23.51
N ASP A 843 -11.23 35.68 -22.78
CA ASP A 843 -10.08 34.80 -22.49
C ASP A 843 -10.28 34.02 -21.18
N SER A 844 -10.67 32.75 -21.28
CA SER A 844 -10.86 31.84 -20.13
C SER A 844 -9.58 31.56 -19.31
N GLY A 845 -8.42 32.00 -19.80
CA GLY A 845 -7.15 31.97 -19.07
C GLY A 845 -6.91 33.17 -18.14
N LEU A 846 -7.67 34.27 -18.26
CA LEU A 846 -7.55 35.45 -17.39
C LEU A 846 -8.50 35.32 -16.19
N THR A 847 -8.20 34.41 -15.27
CA THR A 847 -8.97 34.25 -14.03
C THR A 847 -8.76 35.43 -13.08
N LEU A 848 -9.76 35.71 -12.22
CA LEU A 848 -9.69 36.81 -11.25
C LEU A 848 -8.51 36.67 -10.29
N ASP A 849 -8.20 35.45 -9.83
CA ASP A 849 -7.03 35.21 -8.98
C ASP A 849 -5.72 35.55 -9.69
N LEU A 850 -5.61 35.26 -11.00
CA LEU A 850 -4.42 35.57 -11.78
C LEU A 850 -4.27 37.09 -12.03
N SER A 851 -5.36 37.81 -12.28
CA SER A 851 -5.31 39.27 -12.43
C SER A 851 -5.00 39.97 -11.10
N LEU A 852 -5.50 39.46 -9.97
CA LEU A 852 -5.11 39.92 -8.63
C LEU A 852 -3.64 39.61 -8.30
N GLU A 853 -3.13 38.45 -8.72
CA GLU A 853 -1.72 38.08 -8.52
C GLU A 853 -0.76 38.90 -9.40
N ILE A 854 -1.15 39.22 -10.64
CA ILE A 854 -0.42 40.16 -11.50
C ILE A 854 -0.40 41.56 -10.86
N ASN A 855 -1.53 42.04 -10.34
CA ASN A 855 -1.57 43.33 -9.62
C ASN A 855 -0.70 43.33 -8.37
N ARG A 856 -0.71 42.26 -7.55
CA ARG A 856 0.21 42.11 -6.40
C ARG A 856 1.68 42.19 -6.82
N LYS A 857 2.07 41.52 -7.90
CA LYS A 857 3.45 41.54 -8.40
C LYS A 857 3.86 42.91 -8.95
N LEU A 858 2.97 43.59 -9.69
CA LEU A 858 3.20 44.96 -10.13
C LEU A 858 3.30 45.93 -8.95
N GLN A 859 2.44 45.78 -7.93
CA GLN A 859 2.48 46.58 -6.71
C GLN A 859 3.78 46.34 -5.92
N ALA A 860 4.22 45.09 -5.75
CA ALA A 860 5.50 44.77 -5.09
C ALA A 860 6.72 45.35 -5.83
N VAL A 861 6.70 45.38 -7.17
CA VAL A 861 7.73 46.04 -7.98
C VAL A 861 7.67 47.57 -7.83
N LEU A 862 6.49 48.16 -7.74
CA LEU A 862 6.29 49.58 -7.43
C LEU A 862 6.79 49.93 -6.02
N GLU A 863 6.51 49.10 -5.03
CA GLU A 863 6.93 49.26 -3.64
C GLU A 863 8.45 49.11 -3.50
N ASP A 864 9.09 48.13 -4.15
CA ASP A 864 10.56 48.02 -4.21
C ASP A 864 11.19 49.21 -4.97
N THR A 865 10.57 49.68 -6.06
CA THR A 865 11.04 50.86 -6.81
C THR A 865 10.92 52.14 -5.98
N LEU A 866 9.85 52.28 -5.19
CA LEU A 866 9.66 53.37 -4.22
C LEU A 866 10.65 53.25 -3.06
N LEU A 867 10.86 52.05 -2.51
CA LEU A 867 11.81 51.79 -1.42
C LEU A 867 13.25 52.08 -1.86
N LYS A 868 13.63 51.69 -3.08
CA LYS A 868 14.91 52.06 -3.70
C LYS A 868 15.01 53.58 -3.92
N ASN A 869 13.95 54.26 -4.36
CA ASN A 869 13.94 55.73 -4.48
C ASN A 869 14.03 56.46 -3.13
N ILE A 870 13.36 55.96 -2.09
CA ILE A 870 13.44 56.48 -0.71
C ILE A 870 14.85 56.25 -0.15
N THR A 871 15.40 55.06 -0.36
CA THR A 871 16.77 54.71 0.05
C THR A 871 17.80 55.58 -0.68
N LEU A 872 17.67 55.80 -1.99
CA LEU A 872 18.52 56.70 -2.77
C LEU A 872 18.35 58.17 -2.36
N LYS A 873 17.14 58.63 -2.00
CA LYS A 873 16.93 59.95 -1.40
C LYS A 873 17.58 60.06 -0.02
N ASN A 874 17.55 58.99 0.78
CA ASN A 874 18.12 58.98 2.12
C ASN A 874 19.64 58.83 2.11
N THR A 875 20.26 58.09 1.19
CA THR A 875 21.71 58.11 0.98
C THR A 875 22.16 59.46 0.41
N LYS A 876 21.42 60.05 -0.53
CA LYS A 876 21.71 61.40 -1.04
C LYS A 876 21.59 62.48 0.05
N ARG A 877 20.60 62.38 0.94
CA ARG A 877 20.49 63.20 2.17
C ARG A 877 21.63 62.92 3.15
N SER A 878 22.00 61.66 3.36
CA SER A 878 23.09 61.25 4.24
C SER A 878 24.42 61.84 3.77
N CYS A 879 24.75 61.72 2.48
CA CYS A 879 25.89 62.40 1.86
C CYS A 879 25.82 63.93 2.00
N SER A 880 24.63 64.54 1.85
CA SER A 880 24.43 65.96 2.15
C SER A 880 24.71 66.31 3.62
N SER A 881 24.35 65.46 4.60
CA SER A 881 24.71 65.67 6.00
C SER A 881 26.19 65.40 6.30
N SER A 882 26.86 64.47 5.60
CA SER A 882 28.31 64.33 5.66
C SER A 882 29.01 65.59 5.13
N LEU A 883 28.51 66.19 4.04
CA LEU A 883 28.87 67.52 3.54
C LEU A 883 28.50 68.69 4.50
N CYS A 884 27.76 68.41 5.58
CA CYS A 884 27.54 69.34 6.70
C CYS A 884 28.46 69.10 7.91
N HIS A 885 29.16 67.97 7.98
CA HIS A 885 30.14 67.66 9.03
C HIS A 885 31.62 67.81 8.59
N ILE A 886 31.84 68.19 7.33
CA ILE A 886 33.11 68.76 6.84
C ILE A 886 33.47 70.01 7.65
N SER A 887 34.78 70.28 7.89
CA SER A 887 35.23 71.43 8.69
C SER A 887 34.72 72.74 8.08
N PRO A 888 34.45 73.80 8.89
CA PRO A 888 34.26 75.16 8.37
C PRO A 888 35.38 75.60 7.42
N GLU A 889 36.58 75.02 7.54
CA GLU A 889 37.74 75.26 6.68
C GLU A 889 37.59 74.58 5.31
N ASP A 890 37.27 73.29 5.23
CA ASP A 890 37.08 72.64 3.92
C ASP A 890 35.76 73.07 3.25
N ARG A 891 34.76 73.57 4.01
CA ARG A 891 33.63 74.31 3.43
C ARG A 891 34.07 75.60 2.74
N ARG A 892 35.02 76.35 3.31
CA ARG A 892 35.63 77.52 2.65
C ARG A 892 36.46 77.10 1.44
N MET A 893 37.24 76.02 1.52
CA MET A 893 37.97 75.48 0.36
C MET A 893 37.04 75.05 -0.76
N LEU A 894 35.95 74.34 -0.47
CA LEU A 894 34.97 73.92 -1.48
C LEU A 894 34.21 75.11 -2.09
N GLN A 895 33.95 76.17 -1.31
CA GLN A 895 33.32 77.38 -1.85
C GLN A 895 34.30 78.23 -2.67
N LEU A 896 35.59 78.26 -2.33
CA LEU A 896 36.66 78.86 -3.16
C LEU A 896 36.93 78.04 -4.43
N LEU A 897 36.95 76.71 -4.34
CA LEU A 897 37.06 75.82 -5.50
C LEU A 897 35.84 75.99 -6.42
N LYS A 898 34.63 76.06 -5.87
CA LYS A 898 33.44 76.33 -6.68
C LYS A 898 33.50 77.73 -7.31
N GLN A 899 33.89 78.78 -6.57
CA GLN A 899 34.05 80.11 -7.15
C GLN A 899 35.08 80.09 -8.30
N ASN A 900 36.23 79.42 -8.13
CA ASN A 900 37.22 79.27 -9.19
C ASN A 900 36.73 78.45 -10.39
N ILE A 901 35.82 77.48 -10.20
CA ILE A 901 35.20 76.71 -11.29
C ILE A 901 34.16 77.56 -12.01
N ASP A 902 33.25 78.21 -11.28
CA ASP A 902 32.23 79.10 -11.84
C ASP A 902 32.92 80.29 -12.58
N ASP A 903 34.00 80.84 -12.03
CA ASP A 903 34.84 81.87 -12.68
C ASP A 903 35.61 81.32 -13.89
N SER A 904 36.02 80.04 -13.88
CA SER A 904 36.65 79.37 -15.03
C SER A 904 35.64 79.09 -16.15
N GLU A 905 34.40 78.70 -15.83
CA GLU A 905 33.32 78.55 -16.82
C GLU A 905 32.90 79.92 -17.38
N ASN A 906 32.87 80.97 -16.55
CA ASN A 906 32.69 82.34 -17.02
C ASN A 906 33.85 82.79 -17.92
N LEU A 907 35.11 82.45 -17.61
CA LEU A 907 36.27 82.74 -18.48
C LEU A 907 36.25 81.93 -19.79
N GLN A 908 35.78 80.68 -19.79
CA GLN A 908 35.56 79.92 -21.03
C GLN A 908 34.40 80.47 -21.86
N THR A 909 33.34 80.96 -21.20
CA THR A 909 32.18 81.59 -21.87
C THR A 909 32.59 82.92 -22.48
N LEU A 910 33.28 83.78 -21.72
CA LEU A 910 33.86 85.04 -22.20
C LEU A 910 34.89 84.80 -23.30
N GLY A 911 35.74 83.78 -23.19
CA GLY A 911 36.66 83.36 -24.23
C GLY A 911 35.94 82.92 -25.51
N SER A 912 34.83 82.19 -25.38
CA SER A 912 33.97 81.77 -26.49
C SER A 912 33.22 82.95 -27.15
N GLU A 913 32.83 83.97 -26.38
CA GLU A 913 32.23 85.19 -26.90
C GLU A 913 33.26 86.13 -27.54
N ILE A 914 34.47 86.22 -26.99
CA ILE A 914 35.62 86.87 -27.64
C ILE A 914 35.95 86.16 -28.96
N GLU A 915 35.96 84.82 -29.00
CA GLU A 915 36.18 84.08 -30.25
C GLU A 915 35.04 84.28 -31.27
N LYS A 916 33.78 84.37 -30.81
CA LYS A 916 32.63 84.74 -31.67
C LYS A 916 32.76 86.16 -32.21
N LEU A 917 33.16 87.14 -31.39
CA LEU A 917 33.35 88.53 -31.81
C LEU A 917 34.52 88.67 -32.79
N ILE A 918 35.62 87.96 -32.56
CA ILE A 918 36.75 87.86 -33.50
C ILE A 918 36.30 87.21 -34.82
N LYS A 919 35.46 86.16 -34.77
CA LYS A 919 34.87 85.53 -35.99
C LYS A 919 33.89 86.47 -36.71
N GLN A 920 33.08 87.25 -35.99
CA GLN A 920 32.16 88.24 -36.58
C GLN A 920 32.90 89.41 -37.24
N GLN A 921 34.02 89.89 -36.67
CA GLN A 921 34.85 90.91 -37.34
C GLN A 921 35.64 90.37 -38.54
N LYS A 922 35.78 89.04 -38.71
CA LYS A 922 36.60 88.45 -39.77
C LYS A 922 35.89 88.18 -41.11
N ASN A 923 34.57 88.36 -41.19
CA ASN A 923 33.78 88.16 -42.42
C ASN A 923 33.11 89.47 -42.91
N PRO A 924 33.88 90.46 -43.41
CA PRO A 924 33.32 91.50 -44.26
C PRO A 924 33.00 90.93 -45.66
N ALA A 925 31.88 91.36 -46.23
CA ALA A 925 31.42 91.05 -47.59
C ALA A 925 31.26 89.56 -47.94
N ASP A 926 30.04 89.06 -47.78
CA ASP A 926 29.29 88.69 -48.99
C ASP A 926 27.83 89.12 -48.85
N GLY A 927 27.13 89.35 -49.96
CA GLY A 927 25.74 89.80 -49.93
C GLY A 927 25.12 90.14 -51.28
N VAL A 928 23.93 90.76 -51.23
CA VAL A 928 23.16 91.27 -52.38
C VAL A 928 22.51 90.18 -53.25
N ARG A 929 21.17 90.33 -53.47
CA ARG A 929 20.22 89.50 -54.25
C ARG A 929 19.57 88.36 -53.45
N LYS A 930 18.26 88.10 -53.58
CA LYS A 930 17.23 88.75 -54.43
C LYS A 930 15.81 88.47 -53.92
N LYS A 931 14.96 89.51 -53.95
CA LYS A 931 13.48 89.50 -53.80
C LYS A 931 12.93 88.89 -52.51
#